data_AF-A0A366AX80-F1
#
_entry.id   AF-A0A366AX80-F1
#
_cell.length_a   1.000
_cell.length_b   1.000
_cell.length_c   1.000
_cell.angle_alpha   90.00
_cell.angle_beta   90.00
_cell.angle_gamma   90.00
#
_symmetry.space_group_name_H-M   'P 1'
#
loop_
_entity.id
_entity.type
_entity.pdbx_description
1 polymer ?
#
loop_
_entity_poly.entity_id
_entity_poly.type
_entity_poly.pdbx_seq_one_letter_code
_entity_poly.pdbx_strand_id
1 'polypeptide(L)'
;MNSSPIFSFFKKSKNVIDDVTSISSLAPKVLTLDNDLAKVQPYLDKLKDTLNAKGINNIALTGGYGSGKSTLLKTFQHLHKNDFKFLNISLAAFNQTKRKDNFKDIYEIKIKNGKSEKEAEREIVKEFKETIISNTEIEKQLEISILQQIIYKVKPANLPESRFKRIVNIPNWKLWGLIPFSFVLWLSSLILLFKYDYLKNINPNAWIYKHDLDWSSVCVFLISFFGIGYFSKLVVELFSNSKINKVNLKGEIEIGDDSSKSILNEHYDEILYYFEKNDFNVVVIEDLDRFDNTNIFTKLRELNILLNNADTIRNKPAYKNFGIKFLYAVGDDLFNDKKERVKFFEYIIPVIPFINSSNANDQLKTLIKDSDLEENVFPKEFISDITTFIDDIDMRLLINIFHEFVIYRNILKPDVLDGHEAELFAMITYKNIDPEDFNKLNCKEGKLFKLINNKRTYVQKLISTISAKIIVNETEIENIKAENISDLEELKPIYLIKISEKIDNATDLYINNRRLRFSDLMPDDIFNVIINSTSFKYYQNGNGAYTSNVSFKDVEDEVNPDLTYKQRVELIENKHSNRITLLQREIENLRHEKSEIQNWDLKQIFKEVDINQYLSDFSNNGLLRNLILEGYISENYNDYISLFHEVSLTREDKKFERNVKSGINEGFEYKLTHIDNLITNHIDLKYFERETILNFDLLDFMGNNYNEYSKQYDLFIKLLSNGKEKSIEFIDSYISDENRQLNIFIQKVVENWKGFWEYFYNNHYYTDEKIYTYLSLIIKFSRFETIIKNQNNNLLKKAIEINPQFLSLIKNADGLNYFGKITKLFELLKVKFEKLDNPTEETKELFDFVYNNNHYEINVGNIIQMFELNREDEGLFDSSNYSTIQKSNCKPLINYINIEINTYVKNIYLKLDPNKFEEEESLINLLNHKELDFKLKCDIIEKVETKIFDISDIKSKTLKGVLLDENKVSPKWSNVVDYYIDCDKTIDEDLIRFLNFENVYNELSNEKMIFKSESIDYASFRENLLLCNGLSYESYSIILKSSIYSRGILPFENLNEDKVIYLTEFVLNTTKSNYDLLREHFPGNHITLIERDFKKIIEKTTEFETDEDDILILLKSEKININYKFEYISKLSKQIIIDNDDIAKKVGEIIVSKCEIIEFEFNTIESIVKSFDSTEDKVCLINLYFTELSNESIISLVKGIAYYYSELFVKQHRPIFRDNSYNKELLTKLESKGLIKSFDIDKKDKTLIRAVANY
;
A
#
# COMPACT_ATOMS: atom_id res chain seq x y z
N MET A 1 95.83 -35.09 49.52
CA MET A 1 96.00 -33.73 48.96
C MET A 1 95.83 -33.80 47.45
N ASN A 2 95.15 -32.80 46.89
CA ASN A 2 94.48 -32.82 45.59
C ASN A 2 95.36 -32.42 44.41
N SER A 3 95.07 -33.00 43.24
CA SER A 3 95.25 -32.41 41.90
C SER A 3 94.29 -33.08 40.90
N SER A 4 93.32 -32.29 40.40
CA SER A 4 92.78 -32.14 39.02
C SER A 4 92.59 -33.37 38.07
N PRO A 5 92.01 -33.21 36.84
CA PRO A 5 90.77 -32.54 36.41
C PRO A 5 89.95 -33.40 35.39
N ILE A 6 88.91 -32.80 34.80
CA ILE A 6 88.20 -33.20 33.55
C ILE A 6 87.09 -34.25 33.71
N PHE A 7 85.85 -33.79 33.87
CA PHE A 7 84.62 -34.17 33.12
C PHE A 7 83.39 -33.61 33.86
N SER A 8 82.99 -32.38 33.53
CA SER A 8 81.73 -31.77 33.99
C SER A 8 80.93 -31.18 32.81
N PHE A 9 80.78 -31.96 31.75
CA PHE A 9 79.88 -31.69 30.63
C PHE A 9 78.91 -32.86 30.53
N PHE A 10 77.61 -32.58 30.37
CA PHE A 10 76.44 -33.48 30.43
C PHE A 10 75.77 -33.68 31.81
N LYS A 11 75.14 -32.61 32.31
CA LYS A 11 73.92 -32.74 33.14
C LYS A 11 72.91 -31.69 32.70
N LYS A 12 72.10 -32.02 31.68
CA LYS A 12 70.93 -31.22 31.30
C LYS A 12 69.76 -31.70 32.18
N SER A 13 69.26 -30.82 33.05
CA SER A 13 67.99 -31.03 33.74
C SER A 13 66.87 -31.04 32.71
N LYS A 14 66.12 -32.15 32.60
CA LYS A 14 64.81 -32.15 31.94
C LYS A 14 63.82 -31.48 32.90
N ASN A 15 63.61 -30.18 32.72
CA ASN A 15 62.34 -29.57 33.11
C ASN A 15 61.41 -29.80 31.91
N VAL A 16 60.42 -30.67 32.10
CA VAL A 16 59.26 -30.76 31.21
C VAL A 16 58.38 -29.59 31.60
N ILE A 17 58.28 -28.59 30.72
CA ILE A 17 57.25 -27.58 30.77
C ILE A 17 56.05 -28.25 30.10
N ASP A 18 54.99 -28.48 30.85
CA ASP A 18 53.68 -28.85 30.29
C ASP A 18 53.11 -27.59 29.62
N ASP A 19 53.38 -27.43 28.33
CA ASP A 19 52.56 -26.58 27.48
C ASP A 19 51.16 -27.21 27.47
N VAL A 20 50.21 -26.54 28.13
CA VAL A 20 48.78 -26.86 28.03
C VAL A 20 48.35 -26.53 26.61
N THR A 21 48.50 -27.51 25.72
CA THR A 21 47.87 -27.46 24.40
C THR A 21 46.36 -27.60 24.60
N SER A 22 45.58 -26.70 24.01
CA SER A 22 44.10 -26.69 24.00
C SER A 22 43.49 -27.86 23.20
N ILE A 23 44.22 -28.96 23.04
CA ILE A 23 43.81 -30.12 22.26
C ILE A 23 43.17 -31.12 23.23
N SER A 24 41.83 -31.22 23.17
CA SER A 24 41.11 -32.24 23.92
C SER A 24 41.40 -33.62 23.30
N SER A 25 42.09 -34.50 24.03
CA SER A 25 42.42 -35.84 23.52
C SER A 25 41.21 -36.77 23.58
N LEU A 26 41.01 -37.58 22.52
CA LEU A 26 40.06 -38.70 22.52
C LEU A 26 40.49 -39.86 23.45
N ALA A 27 41.73 -39.84 23.95
CA ALA A 27 42.22 -40.83 24.89
C ALA A 27 41.54 -40.69 26.27
N PRO A 28 41.32 -41.79 27.00
CA PRO A 28 40.77 -41.71 28.36
C PRO A 28 41.65 -40.82 29.24
N LYS A 29 41.03 -39.81 29.86
CA LYS A 29 41.67 -38.82 30.75
C LYS A 29 41.85 -39.38 32.16
N VAL A 30 42.82 -38.87 32.89
CA VAL A 30 42.95 -39.10 34.35
C VAL A 30 42.21 -37.96 35.04
N LEU A 31 41.25 -38.28 35.90
CA LEU A 31 40.51 -37.26 36.66
C LEU A 31 41.39 -36.75 37.80
N THR A 32 41.64 -35.45 37.84
CA THR A 32 42.47 -34.78 38.86
C THR A 32 41.72 -33.72 39.64
N LEU A 33 40.56 -33.27 39.15
CA LEU A 33 39.73 -32.25 39.81
C LEU A 33 38.89 -32.87 40.93
N ASP A 34 38.84 -32.20 42.08
CA ASP A 34 38.14 -32.70 43.28
C ASP A 34 36.65 -32.98 43.04
N ASN A 35 35.96 -32.12 42.28
CA ASN A 35 34.54 -32.29 41.96
C ASN A 35 34.26 -33.53 41.09
N ASP A 36 35.17 -33.88 40.17
CA ASP A 36 35.00 -35.06 39.32
C ASP A 36 35.44 -36.33 40.03
N LEU A 37 36.46 -36.24 40.88
CA LEU A 37 36.88 -37.32 41.77
C LEU A 37 35.75 -37.72 42.74
N ALA A 38 35.03 -36.74 43.30
CA ALA A 38 33.89 -37.00 44.19
C ALA A 38 32.78 -37.85 43.51
N LYS A 39 32.54 -37.65 42.21
CA LYS A 39 31.54 -38.42 41.44
C LYS A 39 31.96 -39.88 41.22
N VAL A 40 33.26 -40.15 41.11
CA VAL A 40 33.80 -41.50 40.85
C VAL A 40 34.23 -42.25 42.10
N GLN A 41 34.32 -41.58 43.23
CA GLN A 41 34.85 -42.15 44.47
C GLN A 41 34.22 -43.49 44.87
N PRO A 42 32.88 -43.70 44.78
CA PRO A 42 32.28 -45.00 45.12
C PRO A 42 32.81 -46.16 44.26
N TYR A 43 33.14 -45.90 42.99
CA TYR A 43 33.72 -46.90 42.10
C TYR A 43 35.18 -47.18 42.43
N LEU A 44 35.96 -46.13 42.75
CA LEU A 44 37.35 -46.26 43.16
C LEU A 44 37.48 -47.07 44.46
N ASP A 45 36.64 -46.76 45.45
CA ASP A 45 36.59 -47.48 46.71
C ASP A 45 36.20 -48.95 46.48
N LYS A 46 35.17 -49.19 45.64
CA LYS A 46 34.74 -50.56 45.34
C LYS A 46 35.78 -51.37 44.58
N LEU A 47 36.51 -50.76 43.65
CA LEU A 47 37.65 -51.39 42.97
C LEU A 47 38.74 -51.76 43.98
N LYS A 48 39.07 -50.87 44.92
CA LYS A 48 40.05 -51.14 45.98
C LYS A 48 39.61 -52.30 46.88
N ASP A 49 38.34 -52.31 47.30
CA ASP A 49 37.77 -53.36 48.14
C ASP A 49 37.80 -54.72 47.45
N THR A 50 37.40 -54.77 46.18
CA THR A 50 37.34 -56.01 45.39
C THR A 50 38.73 -56.57 45.08
N LEU A 51 39.71 -55.72 44.77
CA LEU A 51 41.10 -56.15 44.56
C LEU A 51 41.76 -56.68 45.84
N ASN A 52 41.36 -56.17 47.01
CA ASN A 52 41.82 -56.66 48.32
C ASN A 52 40.97 -57.82 48.89
N ALA A 53 39.99 -58.35 48.13
CA ALA A 53 39.17 -59.47 48.57
C ALA A 53 39.82 -60.82 48.26
N LYS A 54 39.77 -61.76 49.22
CA LYS A 54 40.18 -63.15 48.99
C LYS A 54 39.14 -63.91 48.17
N GLY A 55 39.58 -64.75 47.22
CA GLY A 55 38.72 -65.58 46.39
C GLY A 55 38.09 -64.89 45.17
N ILE A 56 38.18 -63.56 45.07
CA ILE A 56 37.70 -62.79 43.91
C ILE A 56 38.87 -62.54 42.98
N ASN A 57 39.05 -63.34 41.93
CA ASN A 57 40.25 -63.25 41.07
C ASN A 57 39.96 -62.69 39.67
N ASN A 58 38.74 -62.82 39.16
CA ASN A 58 38.29 -62.26 37.87
C ASN A 58 37.19 -61.24 38.13
N ILE A 59 37.48 -59.96 37.89
CA ILE A 59 36.59 -58.83 38.18
C ILE A 59 36.25 -58.16 36.85
N ALA A 60 34.97 -57.99 36.55
CA ALA A 60 34.55 -57.20 35.39
C ALA A 60 34.06 -55.81 35.81
N LEU A 61 34.53 -54.80 35.09
CA LEU A 61 33.99 -53.46 35.06
C LEU A 61 33.10 -53.37 33.81
N THR A 62 31.78 -53.43 34.00
CA THR A 62 30.80 -53.49 32.90
C THR A 62 30.11 -52.14 32.74
N GLY A 63 29.81 -51.74 31.52
CA GLY A 63 29.06 -50.52 31.24
C GLY A 63 28.92 -50.37 29.73
N GLY A 64 27.93 -49.59 29.26
CA GLY A 64 27.79 -49.29 27.83
C GLY A 64 29.06 -48.73 27.19
N TYR A 65 29.14 -48.74 25.86
CA TYR A 65 30.21 -48.06 25.14
C TYR A 65 30.24 -46.57 25.53
N GLY A 66 31.42 -45.98 25.69
CA GLY A 66 31.54 -44.57 26.13
C GLY A 66 31.24 -44.28 27.62
N SER A 67 30.85 -45.27 28.44
CA SER A 67 30.52 -45.07 29.88
C SER A 67 31.66 -44.57 30.78
N GLY A 68 32.91 -44.51 30.28
CA GLY A 68 34.07 -44.02 31.02
C GLY A 68 34.84 -45.07 31.83
N LYS A 69 34.65 -46.36 31.54
CA LYS A 69 35.39 -47.49 32.15
C LYS A 69 36.91 -47.27 32.16
N SER A 70 37.51 -46.97 31.00
CA SER A 70 38.96 -46.74 30.88
C SER A 70 39.43 -45.49 31.62
N THR A 71 38.61 -44.43 31.68
CA THR A 71 38.90 -43.22 32.47
C THR A 71 38.95 -43.55 33.96
N LEU A 72 37.98 -44.32 34.44
CA LEU A 72 37.92 -44.81 35.81
C LEU A 72 39.13 -45.70 36.13
N LEU A 73 39.49 -46.64 35.25
CA LEU A 73 40.66 -47.52 35.42
C LEU A 73 41.98 -46.74 35.45
N LYS A 74 42.19 -45.80 34.53
CA LYS A 74 43.40 -44.96 34.54
C LYS A 74 43.49 -44.10 35.78
N THR A 75 42.36 -43.53 36.22
CA THR A 75 42.28 -42.74 37.46
C THR A 75 42.62 -43.61 38.67
N PHE A 76 42.06 -44.81 38.77
CA PHE A 76 42.38 -45.78 39.81
C PHE A 76 43.87 -46.18 39.83
N GLN A 77 44.43 -46.49 38.65
CA GLN A 77 45.86 -46.82 38.52
C GLN A 77 46.77 -45.66 38.92
N HIS A 78 46.38 -44.42 38.62
CA HIS A 78 47.13 -43.22 38.99
C HIS A 78 47.15 -43.04 40.52
N LEU A 79 46.00 -43.16 41.18
CA LEU A 79 45.86 -42.98 42.63
C LEU A 79 46.48 -44.14 43.44
N HIS A 80 46.44 -45.37 42.92
CA HIS A 80 46.87 -46.58 43.63
C HIS A 80 48.16 -47.22 43.08
N LYS A 81 49.03 -46.45 42.42
CA LYS A 81 50.30 -46.92 41.85
C LYS A 81 51.29 -47.55 42.85
N ASN A 82 51.14 -47.19 44.13
CA ASN A 82 51.95 -47.71 45.23
C ASN A 82 51.31 -48.94 45.89
N ASP A 83 49.98 -49.08 45.79
CA ASP A 83 49.22 -50.17 46.42
C ASP A 83 49.21 -51.43 45.53
N PHE A 84 49.15 -51.24 44.20
CA PHE A 84 49.08 -52.32 43.21
C PHE A 84 50.11 -52.14 42.09
N LYS A 85 50.51 -53.26 41.46
CA LYS A 85 51.36 -53.30 40.27
C LYS A 85 50.55 -53.82 39.09
N PHE A 86 50.21 -52.91 38.19
CA PHE A 86 49.33 -53.16 37.07
C PHE A 86 50.07 -53.64 35.81
N LEU A 87 49.58 -54.72 35.22
CA LEU A 87 49.90 -55.19 33.88
C LEU A 87 48.73 -54.86 32.95
N ASN A 88 48.85 -53.79 32.17
CA ASN A 88 47.82 -53.39 31.22
C ASN A 88 47.99 -54.14 29.90
N ILE A 89 46.92 -54.81 29.49
CA ILE A 89 46.77 -55.51 28.22
C ILE A 89 45.63 -54.82 27.48
N SER A 90 45.93 -54.22 26.34
CA SER A 90 44.92 -53.55 25.50
C SER A 90 45.00 -54.15 24.11
N LEU A 91 43.86 -54.66 23.65
CA LEU A 91 43.78 -55.35 22.37
C LEU A 91 43.31 -54.36 21.31
N ALA A 92 44.28 -53.77 20.62
CA ALA A 92 43.99 -53.06 19.38
C ALA A 92 43.90 -54.07 18.25
N ALA A 93 42.69 -54.48 17.87
CA ALA A 93 42.49 -55.03 16.53
C ALA A 93 41.37 -54.29 15.80
N PHE A 94 41.67 -54.02 14.54
CA PHE A 94 40.73 -53.56 13.54
C PHE A 94 39.84 -54.74 13.15
N ASN A 95 38.73 -54.94 13.84
CA ASN A 95 37.86 -56.05 13.51
C ASN A 95 37.03 -55.72 12.26
N GLN A 96 37.18 -56.57 11.25
CA GLN A 96 36.16 -56.83 10.24
C GLN A 96 34.87 -57.27 10.97
N THR A 97 33.96 -56.34 11.21
CA THR A 97 32.62 -56.64 11.73
C THR A 97 31.58 -55.99 10.84
N LYS A 98 31.17 -56.72 9.78
CA LYS A 98 29.80 -56.70 9.27
C LYS A 98 29.52 -58.05 8.64
N ARG A 99 28.80 -58.91 9.36
CA ARG A 99 27.86 -59.92 8.82
C ARG A 99 27.15 -60.61 9.99
N LYS A 100 26.31 -59.84 10.68
CA LYS A 100 25.10 -60.38 11.30
C LYS A 100 23.94 -59.96 10.40
N ASP A 101 23.93 -60.47 9.17
CA ASP A 101 22.76 -60.36 8.30
C ASP A 101 21.99 -61.67 8.45
N ASN A 102 20.69 -61.54 8.73
CA ASN A 102 19.77 -62.66 8.83
C ASN A 102 19.94 -63.56 7.61
N PHE A 103 20.13 -64.87 7.86
CA PHE A 103 20.18 -65.90 6.82
C PHE A 103 19.03 -65.80 5.81
N LYS A 104 17.88 -65.28 6.25
CA LYS A 104 16.68 -65.06 5.45
C LYS A 104 16.87 -63.98 4.39
N ASP A 105 17.52 -62.87 4.72
CA ASP A 105 17.67 -61.73 3.81
C ASP A 105 18.73 -62.01 2.74
N ILE A 106 19.83 -62.66 3.11
CA ILE A 106 20.86 -63.11 2.14
C ILE A 106 20.28 -64.15 1.18
N TYR A 107 19.45 -65.07 1.69
CA TYR A 107 18.76 -66.05 0.88
C TYR A 107 17.80 -65.36 -0.11
N GLU A 108 16.95 -64.46 0.37
CA GLU A 108 15.99 -63.72 -0.46
C GLU A 108 16.69 -62.84 -1.52
N ILE A 109 17.80 -62.16 -1.19
CA ILE A 109 18.58 -61.36 -2.13
C ILE A 109 19.24 -62.22 -3.21
N LYS A 110 19.82 -63.37 -2.84
CA LYS A 110 20.47 -64.27 -3.82
C LYS A 110 19.44 -64.91 -4.76
N ILE A 111 18.23 -65.22 -4.25
CA ILE A 111 17.09 -65.66 -5.07
C ILE A 111 16.62 -64.53 -6.01
N LYS A 112 16.47 -63.31 -5.48
CA LYS A 112 16.02 -62.13 -6.27
C LYS A 112 17.00 -61.71 -7.36
N ASN A 113 18.29 -62.01 -7.18
CA ASN A 113 19.35 -61.83 -8.18
C ASN A 113 19.48 -63.02 -9.17
N GLY A 114 18.51 -63.94 -9.20
CA GLY A 114 18.39 -64.98 -10.22
C GLY A 114 19.13 -66.29 -9.94
N LYS A 115 19.65 -66.52 -8.72
CA LYS A 115 20.26 -67.81 -8.34
C LYS A 115 19.22 -68.82 -7.90
N SER A 116 19.46 -70.11 -8.13
CA SER A 116 18.57 -71.18 -7.67
C SER A 116 18.67 -71.41 -6.15
N GLU A 117 17.61 -71.92 -5.52
CA GLU A 117 17.58 -72.22 -4.07
C GLU A 117 18.77 -73.08 -3.62
N LYS A 118 19.13 -74.11 -4.39
CA LYS A 118 20.27 -74.99 -4.09
C LYS A 118 21.64 -74.30 -4.18
N GLU A 119 21.79 -73.31 -5.05
CA GLU A 119 23.03 -72.54 -5.16
C GLU A 119 23.15 -71.51 -4.04
N ALA A 120 22.04 -70.85 -3.70
CA ALA A 120 21.97 -69.94 -2.56
C ALA A 120 22.34 -70.68 -1.26
N GLU A 121 21.76 -71.86 -1.02
CA GLU A 121 22.07 -72.68 0.17
C GLU A 121 23.53 -73.13 0.23
N ARG A 122 24.11 -73.60 -0.89
CA ARG A 122 25.51 -74.06 -0.92
C ARG A 122 26.50 -72.94 -0.64
N GLU A 123 26.28 -71.75 -1.20
CA GLU A 123 27.13 -70.59 -0.94
C GLU A 123 27.01 -70.12 0.51
N ILE A 124 25.80 -70.12 1.06
CA ILE A 124 25.55 -69.77 2.47
C ILE A 124 26.27 -70.74 3.41
N VAL A 125 26.20 -72.06 3.14
CA VAL A 125 26.92 -73.07 3.94
C VAL A 125 28.44 -72.91 3.83
N LYS A 126 28.94 -72.54 2.64
CA LYS A 126 30.37 -72.26 2.43
C LYS A 126 30.82 -71.01 3.19
N GLU A 127 30.06 -69.92 3.11
CA GLU A 127 30.29 -68.68 3.88
C GLU A 127 30.24 -68.95 5.38
N PHE A 128 29.32 -69.80 5.85
CA PHE A 128 29.24 -70.18 7.27
C PHE A 128 30.46 -70.99 7.74
N LYS A 129 30.96 -71.92 6.90
CA LYS A 129 32.16 -72.69 7.21
C LYS A 129 33.42 -71.82 7.24
N GLU A 130 33.52 -70.86 6.32
CA GLU A 130 34.56 -69.82 6.31
C GLU A 130 34.48 -68.93 7.56
N THR A 131 33.26 -68.60 8.03
CA THR A 131 33.03 -67.80 9.25
C THR A 131 33.43 -68.53 10.54
N ILE A 132 33.20 -69.84 10.63
CA ILE A 132 33.65 -70.63 11.79
C ILE A 132 35.18 -70.69 11.82
N ILE A 133 35.81 -70.94 10.67
CA ILE A 133 37.27 -70.99 10.55
C ILE A 133 37.89 -69.65 10.97
N SER A 134 37.35 -68.53 10.48
CA SER A 134 37.83 -67.20 10.83
C SER A 134 37.70 -66.89 12.33
N ASN A 135 36.61 -67.29 12.98
CA ASN A 135 36.44 -67.09 14.43
C ASN A 135 37.49 -67.82 15.28
N THR A 136 37.83 -69.06 14.93
CA THR A 136 38.93 -69.81 15.59
C THR A 136 40.30 -69.18 15.34
N GLU A 137 40.53 -68.60 14.16
CA GLU A 137 41.78 -67.94 13.82
C GLU A 137 41.93 -66.60 14.56
N ILE A 138 40.84 -65.83 14.69
CA ILE A 138 40.75 -64.62 15.51
C ILE A 138 41.02 -64.94 16.99
N GLU A 139 40.44 -66.01 17.53
CA GLU A 139 40.69 -66.46 18.90
C GLU A 139 42.17 -66.75 19.15
N LYS A 140 42.84 -67.45 18.22
CA LYS A 140 44.29 -67.70 18.30
C LYS A 140 45.11 -66.40 18.22
N GLN A 141 44.76 -65.47 17.33
CA GLN A 141 45.43 -64.18 17.23
C GLN A 141 45.29 -63.36 18.53
N LEU A 142 44.11 -63.41 19.17
CA LEU A 142 43.89 -62.80 20.48
C LEU A 142 44.80 -63.40 21.54
N GLU A 143 44.85 -64.72 21.65
CA GLU A 143 45.73 -65.42 22.59
C GLU A 143 47.21 -65.06 22.38
N ILE A 144 47.67 -64.99 21.12
CA ILE A 144 49.04 -64.55 20.77
C ILE A 144 49.27 -63.10 21.21
N SER A 145 48.34 -62.20 20.91
CA SER A 145 48.46 -60.77 21.26
C SER A 145 48.55 -60.57 22.77
N ILE A 146 47.72 -61.27 23.54
CA ILE A 146 47.76 -61.26 25.01
C ILE A 146 49.11 -61.78 25.51
N LEU A 147 49.56 -62.95 25.02
CA LEU A 147 50.85 -63.54 25.39
C LEU A 147 52.02 -62.59 25.09
N GLN A 148 52.03 -61.98 23.91
CA GLN A 148 53.05 -61.00 23.53
C GLN A 148 53.04 -59.80 24.47
N GLN A 149 51.87 -59.21 24.78
CA GLN A 149 51.79 -58.07 25.68
C GLN A 149 52.24 -58.38 27.10
N ILE A 150 51.95 -59.57 27.62
CA ILE A 150 52.47 -60.05 28.91
C ILE A 150 54.00 -60.11 28.83
N ILE A 151 54.54 -60.88 27.90
CA ILE A 151 55.97 -61.20 27.82
C ILE A 151 56.81 -59.95 27.55
N TYR A 152 56.41 -59.09 26.60
CA TYR A 152 57.17 -57.90 26.19
C TYR A 152 57.07 -56.71 27.16
N LYS A 153 56.21 -56.77 28.20
CA LYS A 153 56.09 -55.68 29.19
C LYS A 153 57.38 -55.41 29.96
N VAL A 154 58.17 -56.45 30.23
CA VAL A 154 59.38 -56.36 31.07
C VAL A 154 60.65 -56.51 30.24
N LYS A 155 61.76 -55.98 30.76
CA LYS A 155 63.07 -56.08 30.11
C LYS A 155 63.51 -57.56 30.04
N PRO A 156 64.24 -57.98 28.98
CA PRO A 156 64.74 -59.36 28.87
C PRO A 156 65.54 -59.84 30.08
N ALA A 157 66.25 -58.95 30.76
CA ALA A 157 67.02 -59.26 31.97
C ALA A 157 66.16 -59.76 33.16
N ASN A 158 64.87 -59.42 33.21
CA ASN A 158 63.96 -59.90 34.25
C ASN A 158 63.42 -61.31 33.94
N LEU A 159 63.62 -61.81 32.72
CA LEU A 159 63.19 -63.13 32.26
C LEU A 159 64.34 -63.83 31.53
N PRO A 160 65.47 -64.09 32.22
CA PRO A 160 66.67 -64.62 31.57
C PRO A 160 66.49 -66.02 30.98
N GLU A 161 65.56 -66.83 31.51
CA GLU A 161 65.32 -68.22 31.07
C GLU A 161 64.07 -68.35 30.17
N SER A 162 63.46 -67.22 29.75
CA SER A 162 62.30 -67.22 28.85
C SER A 162 62.66 -67.83 27.49
N ARG A 163 61.83 -68.75 26.99
CA ARG A 163 62.04 -69.36 25.66
C ARG A 163 61.81 -68.38 24.50
N PHE A 164 61.15 -67.25 24.75
CA PHE A 164 60.97 -66.19 23.75
C PHE A 164 62.25 -65.39 23.51
N LYS A 165 62.80 -65.51 22.30
CA LYS A 165 64.00 -64.78 21.86
C LYS A 165 63.68 -63.29 21.69
N ARG A 166 64.30 -62.45 22.51
CA ARG A 166 64.15 -60.98 22.46
C ARG A 166 65.49 -60.33 22.16
N ILE A 167 65.46 -59.18 21.49
CA ILE A 167 66.67 -58.43 21.17
C ILE A 167 67.28 -57.91 22.47
N VAL A 168 68.46 -58.42 22.84
CA VAL A 168 69.25 -57.93 23.96
C VAL A 168 70.26 -56.92 23.41
N ASN A 169 70.09 -55.66 23.77
CA ASN A 169 71.03 -54.61 23.37
C ASN A 169 72.29 -54.67 24.26
N ILE A 170 73.36 -55.28 23.76
CA ILE A 170 74.68 -55.25 24.41
C ILE A 170 75.36 -53.94 23.99
N PRO A 171 75.73 -53.04 24.91
CA PRO A 171 76.28 -51.76 24.55
C PRO A 171 77.64 -51.91 23.83
N ASN A 172 77.86 -51.11 22.78
CA ASN A 172 79.01 -51.23 21.86
C ASN A 172 80.38 -51.30 22.56
N TRP A 173 80.57 -50.59 23.68
CA TRP A 173 81.82 -50.60 24.43
C TRP A 173 82.15 -51.98 25.04
N LYS A 174 81.13 -52.77 25.38
CA LYS A 174 81.30 -54.12 25.92
C LYS A 174 81.61 -55.14 24.83
N LEU A 175 80.98 -54.98 23.66
CA LEU A 175 81.13 -55.84 22.47
C LEU A 175 82.47 -55.63 21.75
N TRP A 176 82.86 -54.38 21.51
CA TRP A 176 84.07 -54.04 20.74
C TRP A 176 85.29 -53.72 21.61
N GLY A 177 85.11 -53.51 22.91
CA GLY A 177 86.19 -53.21 23.85
C GLY A 177 86.45 -54.34 24.83
N LEU A 178 85.57 -54.50 25.82
CA LEU A 178 85.85 -55.31 27.00
C LEU A 178 85.95 -56.83 26.72
N ILE A 179 85.03 -57.40 25.91
CA ILE A 179 85.03 -58.84 25.60
C ILE A 179 86.25 -59.24 24.73
N PRO A 180 86.56 -58.57 23.61
CA PRO A 180 87.74 -58.88 22.80
C PRO A 180 89.04 -58.69 23.58
N PHE A 181 89.15 -57.60 24.36
CA PHE A 181 90.33 -57.34 25.18
C PHE A 181 90.58 -58.44 26.21
N SER A 182 89.51 -58.89 26.91
CA SER A 182 89.62 -59.98 27.89
C SER A 182 90.01 -61.32 27.24
N PHE A 183 89.52 -61.58 26.02
CA PHE A 183 89.89 -62.78 25.26
C PHE A 183 91.34 -62.75 24.78
N VAL A 184 91.80 -61.62 24.23
CA VAL A 184 93.20 -61.46 23.81
C VAL A 184 94.14 -61.55 25.00
N LEU A 185 93.79 -60.93 26.13
CA LEU A 185 94.59 -60.97 27.35
C LEU A 185 94.68 -62.40 27.90
N TRP A 186 93.58 -63.16 27.89
CA TRP A 186 93.58 -64.57 28.25
C TRP A 186 94.41 -65.43 27.29
N LEU A 187 94.22 -65.28 25.97
CA LEU A 187 94.98 -66.04 24.97
C LEU A 187 96.48 -65.73 25.05
N SER A 188 96.84 -64.47 25.26
CA SER A 188 98.22 -64.04 25.47
C SER A 188 98.80 -64.66 26.74
N SER A 189 98.02 -64.72 27.83
CA SER A 189 98.44 -65.40 29.05
C SER A 189 98.68 -66.90 28.82
N LEU A 190 97.84 -67.58 28.04
CA LEU A 190 98.05 -68.99 27.66
C LEU A 190 99.33 -69.17 26.83
N ILE A 191 99.59 -68.28 25.87
CA ILE A 191 100.81 -68.33 25.05
C ILE A 191 102.06 -68.13 25.93
N LEU A 192 102.05 -67.16 26.84
CA LEU A 192 103.15 -66.96 27.79
C LEU A 192 103.35 -68.20 28.67
N LEU A 193 102.25 -68.79 29.14
CA LEU A 193 102.25 -69.93 30.03
C LEU A 193 102.83 -71.20 29.39
N PHE A 194 102.49 -71.49 28.13
CA PHE A 194 102.92 -72.72 27.42
C PHE A 194 104.10 -72.55 26.46
N LYS A 195 104.19 -71.44 25.71
CA LYS A 195 105.24 -71.26 24.68
C LYS A 195 106.55 -70.73 25.27
N TYR A 196 106.46 -69.86 26.27
CA TYR A 196 107.62 -69.23 26.91
C TYR A 196 107.98 -69.90 28.25
N ASP A 197 107.46 -71.11 28.50
CA ASP A 197 107.81 -71.94 29.66
C ASP A 197 107.59 -71.26 31.03
N TYR A 198 106.71 -70.25 31.14
CA TYR A 198 106.38 -69.61 32.44
C TYR A 198 105.82 -70.63 33.46
N LEU A 199 105.25 -71.75 33.00
CA LEU A 199 104.91 -72.90 33.84
C LEU A 199 106.09 -73.45 34.65
N LYS A 200 107.30 -73.44 34.10
CA LYS A 200 108.51 -73.90 34.81
C LYS A 200 108.86 -72.97 35.97
N ASN A 201 108.65 -71.66 35.82
CA ASN A 201 108.93 -70.67 36.87
C ASN A 201 107.99 -70.80 38.08
N ILE A 202 106.81 -71.40 37.90
CA ILE A 202 105.83 -71.69 38.97
C ILE A 202 106.00 -73.12 39.51
N ASN A 203 106.77 -73.96 38.81
CA ASN A 203 107.05 -75.32 39.24
C ASN A 203 108.00 -75.29 40.46
N PRO A 204 107.59 -75.82 41.63
CA PRO A 204 108.41 -75.81 42.83
C PRO A 204 109.80 -76.43 42.65
N ASN A 205 109.93 -77.37 41.71
CA ASN A 205 111.20 -78.06 41.43
C ASN A 205 112.23 -77.18 40.71
N ALA A 206 111.83 -76.05 40.13
CA ALA A 206 112.72 -75.10 39.45
C ALA A 206 113.14 -73.91 40.33
N TRP A 207 112.62 -73.82 41.56
CA TRP A 207 112.91 -72.73 42.48
C TRP A 207 114.30 -72.91 43.10
N ILE A 208 115.31 -72.28 42.50
CA ILE A 208 116.63 -72.15 43.12
C ILE A 208 116.50 -71.11 44.24
N TYR A 209 116.79 -71.49 45.49
CA TYR A 209 116.67 -70.68 46.73
C TYR A 209 117.37 -69.30 46.76
N LYS A 210 117.94 -68.84 45.63
CA LYS A 210 118.62 -67.55 45.49
C LYS A 210 117.90 -66.51 44.62
N HIS A 211 116.72 -66.81 44.05
CA HIS A 211 115.88 -65.81 43.37
C HIS A 211 114.47 -65.75 43.97
N ASP A 212 113.93 -64.54 44.11
CA ASP A 212 112.56 -64.30 44.57
C ASP A 212 111.53 -64.96 43.62
N LEU A 213 110.38 -65.34 44.18
CA LEU A 213 109.23 -65.85 43.43
C LEU A 213 108.88 -64.91 42.28
N ASP A 214 108.83 -65.47 41.07
CA ASP A 214 108.45 -64.72 39.87
C ASP A 214 106.94 -64.42 39.88
N TRP A 215 106.58 -63.32 40.52
CA TRP A 215 105.21 -62.81 40.59
C TRP A 215 104.59 -62.58 39.22
N SER A 216 105.38 -62.34 38.18
CA SER A 216 104.85 -62.20 36.81
C SER A 216 104.27 -63.52 36.31
N SER A 217 104.95 -64.64 36.57
CA SER A 217 104.47 -65.98 36.25
C SER A 217 103.21 -66.34 37.02
N VAL A 218 103.15 -66.02 38.33
CA VAL A 218 101.94 -66.23 39.15
C VAL A 218 100.74 -65.46 38.59
N CYS A 219 100.92 -64.20 38.20
CA CYS A 219 99.86 -63.39 37.58
C CYS A 219 99.39 -63.99 36.25
N VAL A 220 100.30 -64.41 35.38
CA VAL A 220 99.96 -65.05 34.08
C VAL A 220 99.17 -66.33 34.29
N PHE A 221 99.51 -67.13 35.30
CA PHE A 221 98.77 -68.34 35.68
C PHE A 221 97.36 -68.02 36.18
N LEU A 222 97.20 -67.05 37.08
CA LEU A 222 95.88 -66.67 37.59
C LEU A 222 94.97 -66.15 36.48
N ILE A 223 95.49 -65.31 35.58
CA ILE A 223 94.75 -64.81 34.41
C ILE A 223 94.32 -65.98 33.52
N SER A 224 95.23 -66.94 33.26
CA SER A 224 94.92 -68.13 32.46
C SER A 224 93.84 -68.99 33.12
N PHE A 225 93.93 -69.22 34.42
CA PHE A 225 93.01 -70.06 35.19
C PHE A 225 91.61 -69.42 35.30
N PHE A 226 91.52 -68.15 35.68
CA PHE A 226 90.24 -67.44 35.76
C PHE A 226 89.60 -67.25 34.39
N GLY A 227 90.41 -67.05 33.34
CA GLY A 227 89.89 -66.95 31.98
C GLY A 227 89.23 -68.24 31.51
N ILE A 228 89.76 -69.43 31.87
CA ILE A 228 89.09 -70.71 31.58
C ILE A 228 87.67 -70.70 32.17
N GLY A 229 87.51 -70.35 33.45
CA GLY A 229 86.19 -70.30 34.10
C GLY A 229 85.22 -69.31 33.43
N TYR A 230 85.70 -68.11 33.10
CA TYR A 230 84.89 -67.09 32.42
C TYR A 230 84.45 -67.53 31.01
N PHE A 231 85.35 -68.12 30.22
CA PHE A 231 85.01 -68.60 28.88
C PHE A 231 84.16 -69.86 28.91
N SER A 232 84.36 -70.77 29.87
CA SER A 232 83.45 -71.90 30.08
C SER A 232 82.01 -71.43 30.36
N LYS A 233 81.81 -70.37 31.16
CA LYS A 233 80.49 -69.77 31.37
C LYS A 233 79.88 -69.23 30.06
N LEU A 234 80.66 -68.50 29.24
CA LEU A 234 80.20 -67.99 27.94
C LEU A 234 79.81 -69.11 26.98
N VAL A 235 80.57 -70.22 26.97
CA VAL A 235 80.25 -71.41 26.18
C VAL A 235 78.94 -72.04 26.65
N VAL A 236 78.74 -72.18 27.96
CA VAL A 236 77.47 -72.70 28.51
C VAL A 236 76.29 -71.79 28.16
N GLU A 237 76.42 -70.46 28.27
CA GLU A 237 75.38 -69.49 27.87
C GLU A 237 75.06 -69.54 26.36
N LEU A 238 76.05 -69.82 25.51
CA LEU A 238 75.86 -70.02 24.06
C LEU A 238 75.08 -71.31 23.77
N PHE A 239 75.38 -72.40 24.46
CA PHE A 239 74.73 -73.71 24.23
C PHE A 239 73.40 -73.88 24.97
N SER A 240 73.17 -73.21 26.10
CA SER A 240 71.89 -73.26 26.83
C SER A 240 70.74 -72.62 26.05
N ASN A 241 71.05 -71.65 25.19
CA ASN A 241 70.10 -70.98 24.30
C ASN A 241 69.84 -71.73 22.97
N SER A 242 70.42 -72.92 22.79
CA SER A 242 70.42 -73.66 21.53
C SER A 242 69.67 -74.98 21.64
N LYS A 243 68.35 -74.96 21.93
CA LYS A 243 67.51 -76.15 21.69
C LYS A 243 67.03 -76.15 20.23
N ILE A 244 67.67 -77.00 19.43
CA ILE A 244 67.26 -77.33 18.06
C ILE A 244 66.04 -78.25 18.15
N ASN A 245 64.85 -77.67 18.06
CA ASN A 245 63.63 -78.37 17.65
C ASN A 245 62.96 -77.50 16.58
N LYS A 246 62.90 -78.03 15.36
CA LYS A 246 62.30 -77.47 14.12
C LYS A 246 62.53 -75.96 13.90
N VAL A 247 63.55 -75.65 13.10
CA VAL A 247 63.95 -74.28 12.75
C VAL A 247 63.08 -73.75 11.60
N ASN A 248 62.38 -72.64 11.85
CA ASN A 248 62.02 -71.67 10.83
C ASN A 248 62.72 -70.33 11.13
N LEU A 249 63.35 -69.72 10.13
CA LEU A 249 64.46 -68.77 10.24
C LEU A 249 64.07 -67.32 10.66
N LYS A 250 62.85 -67.09 11.17
CA LYS A 250 62.36 -65.75 11.51
C LYS A 250 61.96 -65.50 12.97
N GLY A 251 61.97 -66.52 13.83
CA GLY A 251 61.61 -66.33 15.25
C GLY A 251 60.14 -65.89 15.46
N GLU A 252 59.27 -66.19 14.50
CA GLU A 252 57.82 -66.07 14.59
C GLU A 252 57.25 -67.33 15.29
N ILE A 253 56.21 -67.16 16.09
CA ILE A 253 55.47 -68.27 16.71
C ILE A 253 54.75 -69.01 15.59
N GLU A 254 55.17 -70.23 15.25
CA GLU A 254 54.47 -71.07 14.27
C GLU A 254 53.10 -71.48 14.83
N ILE A 255 52.03 -71.12 14.12
CA ILE A 255 50.72 -71.73 14.32
C ILE A 255 50.86 -73.19 13.86
N GLY A 256 50.97 -74.12 14.79
CA GLY A 256 50.97 -75.55 14.46
C GLY A 256 49.66 -75.95 13.75
N ASP A 257 49.76 -76.88 12.79
CA ASP A 257 48.64 -77.42 12.00
C ASP A 257 47.53 -78.09 12.84
N ASP A 258 47.72 -78.26 14.16
CA ASP A 258 46.67 -78.70 15.09
C ASP A 258 45.70 -77.54 15.39
N SER A 259 44.55 -77.56 14.73
CA SER A 259 43.49 -76.54 14.81
C SER A 259 42.81 -76.41 16.18
N SER A 260 43.12 -77.25 17.18
CA SER A 260 42.34 -77.38 18.43
C SER A 260 43.05 -76.99 19.74
N LYS A 261 44.34 -76.65 19.74
CA LYS A 261 45.10 -76.32 20.97
C LYS A 261 45.15 -74.81 21.25
N SER A 262 44.94 -74.41 22.50
CA SER A 262 45.06 -73.03 22.99
C SER A 262 46.54 -72.66 23.20
N ILE A 263 46.92 -71.49 22.69
CA ILE A 263 48.27 -70.93 22.68
C ILE A 263 48.67 -70.44 24.09
N LEU A 264 47.73 -69.84 24.83
CA LEU A 264 47.97 -69.45 26.23
C LEU A 264 48.31 -70.66 27.10
N ASN A 265 47.64 -71.80 26.86
CA ASN A 265 47.90 -73.03 27.58
C ASN A 265 49.22 -73.70 27.15
N GLU A 266 49.55 -73.69 25.86
CA GLU A 266 50.83 -74.22 25.35
C GLU A 266 52.04 -73.48 25.95
N HIS A 267 51.91 -72.16 26.14
CA HIS A 267 52.94 -71.32 26.72
C HIS A 267 52.69 -70.97 28.20
N TYR A 268 51.86 -71.75 28.90
CA TYR A 268 51.52 -71.50 30.31
C TYR A 268 52.78 -71.37 31.18
N ASP A 269 53.79 -72.23 31.00
CA ASP A 269 55.04 -72.16 31.77
C ASP A 269 55.76 -70.82 31.61
N GLU A 270 55.67 -70.17 30.44
CA GLU A 270 56.27 -68.84 30.22
C GLU A 270 55.51 -67.75 30.97
N ILE A 271 54.18 -67.85 31.02
CA ILE A 271 53.32 -66.93 31.78
C ILE A 271 53.54 -67.16 33.29
N LEU A 272 53.63 -68.40 33.73
CA LEU A 272 53.94 -68.75 35.12
C LEU A 272 55.31 -68.18 35.52
N TYR A 273 56.35 -68.45 34.72
CA TYR A 273 57.70 -67.90 34.93
C TYR A 273 57.69 -66.36 34.95
N TYR A 274 56.86 -65.73 34.11
CA TYR A 274 56.68 -64.28 34.09
C TYR A 274 56.23 -63.76 35.45
N PHE A 275 55.17 -64.33 36.03
CA PHE A 275 54.64 -63.91 37.33
C PHE A 275 55.54 -64.36 38.50
N GLU A 276 56.31 -65.45 38.36
CA GLU A 276 57.30 -65.84 39.36
C GLU A 276 58.42 -64.81 39.50
N LYS A 277 58.89 -64.22 38.39
CA LYS A 277 60.00 -63.24 38.40
C LYS A 277 59.58 -61.80 38.60
N ASN A 278 58.32 -61.45 38.35
CA ASN A 278 57.81 -60.07 38.46
C ASN A 278 56.68 -59.98 39.50
N ASP A 279 56.35 -58.79 40.01
CA ASP A 279 55.38 -58.61 41.11
C ASP A 279 54.06 -57.97 40.63
N PHE A 280 53.62 -58.26 39.40
CA PHE A 280 52.36 -57.75 38.86
C PHE A 280 51.16 -58.50 39.46
N ASN A 281 50.46 -57.86 40.40
CA ASN A 281 49.33 -58.46 41.12
C ASN A 281 47.97 -58.11 40.52
N VAL A 282 47.88 -57.16 39.59
CA VAL A 282 46.64 -56.83 38.87
C VAL A 282 46.91 -56.78 37.37
N VAL A 283 46.21 -57.61 36.60
CA VAL A 283 46.23 -57.63 35.14
C VAL A 283 44.97 -56.92 34.66
N VAL A 284 45.11 -55.78 34.01
CA VAL A 284 43.99 -55.00 33.47
C VAL A 284 43.85 -55.33 31.99
N ILE A 285 42.69 -55.83 31.58
CA ILE A 285 42.42 -56.26 30.21
C ILE A 285 41.30 -55.41 29.63
N GLU A 286 41.60 -54.65 28.58
CA GLU A 286 40.68 -53.72 27.90
C GLU A 286 40.46 -54.11 26.43
N ASP A 287 39.34 -53.67 25.86
CA ASP A 287 38.94 -53.84 24.45
C ASP A 287 38.74 -55.31 23.99
N LEU A 288 38.53 -56.26 24.92
CA LEU A 288 38.19 -57.64 24.60
C LEU A 288 36.80 -57.81 23.96
N ASP A 289 35.89 -56.89 24.27
CA ASP A 289 34.49 -56.89 23.81
C ASP A 289 34.33 -56.61 22.30
N ARG A 290 35.33 -56.00 21.64
CA ARG A 290 35.32 -55.73 20.19
C ARG A 290 35.39 -56.98 19.31
N PHE A 291 35.67 -58.14 19.90
CA PHE A 291 35.92 -59.37 19.17
C PHE A 291 34.69 -60.30 19.06
N ASP A 292 33.55 -59.91 19.67
CA ASP A 292 32.27 -60.66 19.69
C ASP A 292 32.47 -62.18 19.91
N ASN A 293 33.46 -62.56 20.72
CA ASN A 293 33.84 -63.93 21.03
C ASN A 293 33.99 -64.10 22.54
N THR A 294 33.13 -64.93 23.15
CA THR A 294 33.12 -65.18 24.59
C THR A 294 34.10 -66.27 25.04
N ASN A 295 34.66 -67.06 24.11
CA ASN A 295 35.58 -68.17 24.44
C ASN A 295 36.87 -67.70 25.09
N ILE A 296 37.42 -66.56 24.66
CA ILE A 296 38.65 -65.99 25.20
C ILE A 296 38.55 -65.72 26.72
N PHE A 297 37.35 -65.36 27.23
CA PHE A 297 37.12 -65.18 28.66
C PHE A 297 37.24 -66.49 29.44
N THR A 298 36.83 -67.61 28.85
CA THR A 298 37.02 -68.95 29.43
C THR A 298 38.51 -69.25 29.59
N LYS A 299 39.31 -68.99 28.55
CA LYS A 299 40.76 -69.24 28.56
C LYS A 299 41.50 -68.35 29.56
N LEU A 300 41.16 -67.07 29.63
CA LEU A 300 41.76 -66.15 30.59
C LEU A 300 41.39 -66.49 32.04
N ARG A 301 40.14 -66.91 32.27
CA ARG A 301 39.69 -67.40 33.58
C ARG A 301 40.45 -68.66 33.99
N GLU A 302 40.56 -69.65 33.09
CA GLU A 302 41.35 -70.87 33.31
C GLU A 302 42.81 -70.54 33.64
N LEU A 303 43.44 -69.65 32.85
CA LEU A 303 44.81 -69.19 33.08
C LEU A 303 44.97 -68.56 34.47
N ASN A 304 44.07 -67.66 34.87
CA ASN A 304 44.12 -67.00 36.17
C ASN A 304 43.95 -67.99 37.34
N ILE A 305 43.09 -69.00 37.16
CA ILE A 305 42.93 -70.10 38.13
C ILE A 305 44.23 -70.90 38.24
N LEU A 306 44.86 -71.28 37.12
CA LEU A 306 46.11 -72.02 37.12
C LEU A 306 47.24 -71.25 37.81
N LEU A 307 47.39 -69.96 37.48
CA LEU A 307 48.42 -69.10 38.08
C LEU A 307 48.27 -68.97 39.59
N ASN A 308 47.04 -68.75 40.09
CA ASN A 308 46.81 -68.61 41.53
C ASN A 308 46.91 -69.93 42.31
N ASN A 309 46.74 -71.07 41.64
CA ASN A 309 46.87 -72.39 42.26
C ASN A 309 48.31 -72.92 42.23
N ALA A 310 49.20 -72.34 41.41
CA ALA A 310 50.61 -72.71 41.39
C ALA A 310 51.31 -72.38 42.71
N ASP A 311 51.98 -73.37 43.32
CA ASP A 311 52.64 -73.20 44.62
C ASP A 311 53.72 -72.12 44.62
N THR A 312 54.40 -71.94 43.48
CA THR A 312 55.44 -70.92 43.29
C THR A 312 54.88 -69.50 43.34
N ILE A 313 53.65 -69.28 42.85
CA ILE A 313 52.94 -68.01 42.91
C ILE A 313 52.28 -67.82 44.29
N ARG A 314 51.55 -68.83 44.77
CA ARG A 314 50.79 -68.76 46.04
C ARG A 314 51.67 -68.44 47.25
N ASN A 315 52.91 -68.92 47.26
CA ASN A 315 53.85 -68.70 48.35
C ASN A 315 54.68 -67.41 48.21
N LYS A 316 54.61 -66.73 47.07
CA LYS A 316 55.39 -65.51 46.82
C LYS A 316 54.80 -64.33 47.61
N PRO A 317 55.61 -63.53 48.34
CA PRO A 317 55.11 -62.44 49.19
C PRO A 317 54.19 -61.44 48.48
N ALA A 318 54.45 -61.15 47.21
CA ALA A 318 53.65 -60.22 46.40
C ALA A 318 52.20 -60.71 46.15
N TYR A 319 51.96 -62.04 46.17
CA TYR A 319 50.67 -62.64 45.85
C TYR A 319 50.04 -63.40 47.02
N LYS A 320 50.80 -63.68 48.09
CA LYS A 320 50.37 -64.53 49.21
C LYS A 320 49.03 -64.13 49.85
N ASN A 321 48.72 -62.83 49.90
CA ASN A 321 47.53 -62.33 50.58
C ASN A 321 46.27 -62.34 49.68
N PHE A 322 46.43 -61.94 48.41
CA PHE A 322 45.28 -61.65 47.52
C PHE A 322 45.37 -62.36 46.16
N GLY A 323 46.48 -62.98 45.80
CA GLY A 323 46.68 -63.60 44.49
C GLY A 323 46.89 -62.58 43.36
N ILE A 324 46.87 -63.09 42.13
CA ILE A 324 46.86 -62.28 40.91
C ILE A 324 45.39 -62.03 40.53
N LYS A 325 45.04 -60.76 40.29
CA LYS A 325 43.68 -60.33 39.93
C LYS A 325 43.61 -59.96 38.45
N PHE A 326 42.65 -60.49 37.71
CA PHE A 326 42.36 -60.08 36.34
C PHE A 326 41.14 -59.15 36.36
N LEU A 327 41.32 -57.92 35.88
CA LEU A 327 40.33 -56.87 35.84
C LEU A 327 39.96 -56.58 34.38
N TYR A 328 38.72 -56.87 34.00
CA TYR A 328 38.23 -56.80 32.62
C TYR A 328 37.37 -55.56 32.43
N ALA A 329 37.67 -54.71 31.44
CA ALA A 329 36.76 -53.65 31.02
C ALA A 329 35.97 -54.10 29.79
N VAL A 330 34.65 -54.30 29.94
CA VAL A 330 33.80 -54.85 28.86
C VAL A 330 32.46 -54.12 28.75
N GLY A 331 31.86 -54.16 27.56
CA GLY A 331 30.50 -53.73 27.26
C GLY A 331 29.42 -54.54 27.99
N ASP A 332 28.27 -53.93 28.25
CA ASP A 332 27.09 -54.63 28.80
C ASP A 332 26.40 -55.54 27.76
N ASP A 333 26.57 -55.22 26.48
CA ASP A 333 25.99 -55.84 25.29
C ASP A 333 26.76 -57.07 24.78
N LEU A 334 27.94 -57.34 25.33
CA LEU A 334 28.80 -58.46 24.94
C LEU A 334 28.17 -59.85 25.16
N PHE A 335 27.27 -59.99 26.15
CA PHE A 335 26.70 -61.28 26.54
C PHE A 335 25.24 -61.40 26.06
N ASN A 336 25.01 -62.20 25.02
CA ASN A 336 23.68 -62.41 24.44
C ASN A 336 22.74 -63.21 25.36
N ASP A 337 23.27 -64.12 26.19
CA ASP A 337 22.52 -64.86 27.19
C ASP A 337 22.71 -64.23 28.59
N LYS A 338 21.59 -63.92 29.26
CA LYS A 338 21.56 -63.40 30.64
C LYS A 338 22.31 -64.28 31.64
N LYS A 339 22.45 -65.59 31.37
CA LYS A 339 23.19 -66.53 32.22
C LYS A 339 24.70 -66.54 32.00
N GLU A 340 25.18 -66.12 30.83
CA GLU A 340 26.62 -66.12 30.50
C GLU A 340 27.39 -65.00 31.21
N ARG A 341 26.73 -63.85 31.45
CA ARG A 341 27.33 -62.66 32.07
C ARG A 341 28.02 -62.94 33.42
N VAL A 342 27.52 -63.89 34.20
CA VAL A 342 28.07 -64.26 35.53
C VAL A 342 28.98 -65.49 35.51
N LYS A 343 29.19 -66.12 34.35
CA LYS A 343 29.98 -67.36 34.22
C LYS A 343 31.49 -67.11 34.31
N PHE A 344 31.93 -65.94 33.86
CA PHE A 344 33.36 -65.65 33.67
C PHE A 344 34.01 -64.87 34.81
N PHE A 345 33.22 -64.16 35.62
CA PHE A 345 33.71 -63.22 36.64
C PHE A 345 33.16 -63.58 38.01
N GLU A 346 34.00 -63.52 39.05
CA GLU A 346 33.56 -63.64 40.44
C GLU A 346 32.85 -62.38 40.93
N TYR A 347 33.14 -61.22 40.34
CA TYR A 347 32.55 -59.96 40.73
C TYR A 347 32.39 -59.02 39.54
N ILE A 348 31.25 -58.30 39.48
CA ILE A 348 30.93 -57.34 38.42
C ILE A 348 30.63 -55.98 39.05
N ILE A 349 31.33 -54.93 38.57
CA ILE A 349 31.11 -53.53 38.94
C ILE A 349 30.43 -52.83 37.75
N PRO A 350 29.14 -52.46 37.85
CA PRO A 350 28.45 -51.73 36.78
C PRO A 350 28.79 -50.24 36.82
N VAL A 351 29.40 -49.72 35.75
CA VAL A 351 29.72 -48.31 35.55
C VAL A 351 28.56 -47.62 34.87
N ILE A 352 27.98 -46.64 35.57
CA ILE A 352 27.00 -45.74 35.00
C ILE A 352 27.74 -44.74 34.11
N PRO A 353 27.26 -44.47 32.88
CA PRO A 353 27.88 -43.48 32.01
C PRO A 353 28.02 -42.12 32.69
N PHE A 354 29.23 -41.56 32.70
CA PHE A 354 29.48 -40.21 33.22
C PHE A 354 28.74 -39.12 32.45
N ILE A 355 28.42 -39.39 31.20
CA ILE A 355 27.81 -38.46 30.27
C ILE A 355 26.70 -39.21 29.54
N ASN A 356 25.52 -38.62 29.54
CA ASN A 356 24.30 -39.12 28.91
C ASN A 356 23.58 -37.94 28.23
N SER A 357 22.45 -38.20 27.60
CA SER A 357 21.69 -37.15 26.90
C SER A 357 21.34 -35.93 27.75
N SER A 358 21.12 -36.12 29.05
CA SER A 358 20.74 -35.03 29.96
C SER A 358 21.85 -34.01 30.26
N ASN A 359 23.13 -34.33 30.04
CA ASN A 359 24.25 -33.41 30.30
C ASN A 359 25.13 -33.11 29.07
N ALA A 360 24.73 -33.58 27.89
CA ALA A 360 25.46 -33.34 26.65
C ALA A 360 25.50 -31.85 26.25
N ASN A 361 24.47 -31.08 26.61
CA ASN A 361 24.43 -29.62 26.39
C ASN A 361 25.58 -28.90 27.12
N ASP A 362 25.78 -29.21 28.41
CA ASP A 362 26.86 -28.62 29.20
C ASP A 362 28.25 -28.98 28.66
N GLN A 363 28.39 -30.20 28.11
CA GLN A 363 29.63 -30.64 27.46
C GLN A 363 29.88 -29.88 26.16
N LEU A 364 28.86 -29.70 25.31
CA LEU A 364 28.99 -28.92 24.08
C LEU A 364 29.36 -27.46 24.38
N LYS A 365 28.74 -26.85 25.40
CA LYS A 365 29.12 -25.51 25.90
C LYS A 365 30.56 -25.45 26.38
N THR A 366 31.03 -26.50 27.06
CA THR A 366 32.42 -26.60 27.52
C THR A 366 33.36 -26.66 26.32
N LEU A 367 33.06 -27.46 25.28
CA LEU A 367 33.86 -27.54 24.05
C LEU A 367 33.91 -26.22 23.27
N ILE A 368 32.80 -25.47 23.23
CA ILE A 368 32.72 -24.12 22.64
C ILE A 368 33.68 -23.19 23.38
N LYS A 369 33.59 -23.18 24.71
CA LYS A 369 34.44 -22.34 25.58
C LYS A 369 35.92 -22.71 25.51
N ASP A 370 36.24 -24.01 25.52
CA ASP A 370 37.62 -24.52 25.46
C ASP A 370 38.30 -24.24 24.11
N SER A 371 37.52 -23.91 23.07
CA SER A 371 38.01 -23.63 21.71
C SER A 371 37.98 -22.14 21.33
N ASP A 372 37.83 -21.24 22.31
CA ASP A 372 37.77 -19.78 22.13
C ASP A 372 36.72 -19.31 21.08
N LEU A 373 35.58 -20.01 21.01
CA LEU A 373 34.45 -19.63 20.14
C LEU A 373 33.41 -18.79 20.91
N GLU A 374 32.61 -17.97 20.20
CA GLU A 374 31.54 -17.19 20.84
C GLU A 374 30.47 -18.10 21.46
N GLU A 375 29.90 -17.70 22.60
CA GLU A 375 28.96 -18.53 23.37
C GLU A 375 27.65 -18.82 22.59
N ASN A 376 27.33 -17.96 21.61
CA ASN A 376 26.15 -18.00 20.75
C ASN A 376 26.44 -18.44 19.31
N VAL A 377 27.56 -19.12 19.04
CA VAL A 377 27.91 -19.65 17.70
C VAL A 377 26.81 -20.55 17.12
N PHE A 378 26.09 -21.26 17.98
CA PHE A 378 24.94 -22.06 17.56
C PHE A 378 23.64 -21.46 18.11
N PRO A 379 22.55 -21.45 17.30
CA PRO A 379 21.22 -21.16 17.78
C PRO A 379 20.82 -22.09 18.94
N LYS A 380 20.00 -21.60 19.87
CA LYS A 380 19.57 -22.40 21.03
C LYS A 380 18.73 -23.59 20.60
N GLU A 381 17.93 -23.41 19.56
CA GLU A 381 17.10 -24.44 18.94
C GLU A 381 17.98 -25.57 18.41
N PHE A 382 19.05 -25.25 17.67
CA PHE A 382 19.99 -26.24 17.16
C PHE A 382 20.68 -27.05 18.27
N ILE A 383 21.12 -26.39 19.35
CA ILE A 383 21.73 -27.11 20.49
C ILE A 383 20.70 -28.08 21.10
N SER A 384 19.44 -27.65 21.24
CA SER A 384 18.36 -28.52 21.71
C SER A 384 18.11 -29.70 20.77
N ASP A 385 18.09 -29.46 19.46
CA ASP A 385 17.89 -30.48 18.43
C ASP A 385 19.00 -31.54 18.48
N ILE A 386 20.27 -31.13 18.50
CA ILE A 386 21.40 -32.06 18.60
C ILE A 386 21.36 -32.85 19.92
N THR A 387 21.13 -32.17 21.04
CA THR A 387 21.16 -32.80 22.38
C THR A 387 19.99 -33.75 22.61
N THR A 388 18.85 -33.54 21.94
CA THR A 388 17.68 -34.43 22.03
C THR A 388 17.96 -35.81 21.44
N PHE A 389 18.74 -35.90 20.37
CA PHE A 389 19.07 -37.17 19.69
C PHE A 389 20.47 -37.69 20.01
N ILE A 390 21.09 -37.20 21.07
CA ILE A 390 22.47 -37.57 21.43
C ILE A 390 22.58 -39.00 22.00
N ASP A 391 21.45 -39.65 22.33
CA ASP A 391 21.46 -41.08 22.66
C ASP A 391 21.96 -41.94 21.47
N ASP A 392 21.91 -41.40 20.24
CA ASP A 392 22.47 -42.01 19.03
C ASP A 392 24.00 -41.73 18.85
N ILE A 393 24.62 -40.87 19.68
CA ILE A 393 26.02 -40.43 19.56
C ILE A 393 26.75 -40.55 20.91
N ASP A 394 27.79 -41.38 20.99
CA ASP A 394 28.64 -41.39 22.18
C ASP A 394 29.55 -40.13 22.29
N MET A 395 30.07 -39.86 23.48
CA MET A 395 30.87 -38.65 23.71
C MET A 395 32.18 -38.56 22.92
N ARG A 396 32.80 -39.70 22.55
CA ARG A 396 34.00 -39.65 21.70
C ARG A 396 33.63 -39.18 20.31
N LEU A 397 32.49 -39.66 19.79
CA LEU A 397 31.96 -39.25 18.51
C LEU A 397 31.55 -37.77 18.54
N LEU A 398 30.87 -37.28 19.58
CA LEU A 398 30.55 -35.85 19.72
C LEU A 398 31.80 -34.96 19.74
N ILE A 399 32.81 -35.33 20.54
CA ILE A 399 34.08 -34.59 20.60
C ILE A 399 34.76 -34.60 19.23
N ASN A 400 34.74 -35.73 18.52
CA ASN A 400 35.31 -35.83 17.17
C ASN A 400 34.57 -34.94 16.18
N ILE A 401 33.23 -34.97 16.18
CA ILE A 401 32.38 -34.09 15.36
C ILE A 401 32.72 -32.62 15.63
N PHE A 402 32.82 -32.23 16.91
CA PHE A 402 33.13 -30.86 17.28
C PHE A 402 34.54 -30.43 16.83
N HIS A 403 35.55 -31.28 17.02
CA HIS A 403 36.90 -30.99 16.52
C HIS A 403 36.95 -30.86 15.00
N GLU A 404 36.30 -31.77 14.28
CA GLU A 404 36.18 -31.68 12.82
C GLU A 404 35.46 -30.40 12.40
N PHE A 405 34.38 -30.02 13.10
CA PHE A 405 33.69 -28.74 12.89
C PHE A 405 34.64 -27.55 13.04
N VAL A 406 35.41 -27.46 14.14
CA VAL A 406 36.37 -26.36 14.36
C VAL A 406 37.41 -26.30 13.24
N ILE A 407 37.92 -27.46 12.79
CA ILE A 407 38.87 -27.55 11.68
C ILE A 407 38.22 -27.06 10.38
N TYR A 408 37.03 -27.56 10.03
CA TYR A 408 36.33 -27.17 8.81
C TYR A 408 35.95 -25.69 8.82
N ARG A 409 35.49 -25.15 9.96
CA ARG A 409 35.17 -23.73 10.13
C ARG A 409 36.39 -22.84 9.87
N ASN A 410 37.55 -23.23 10.39
CA ASN A 410 38.79 -22.48 10.18
C ASN A 410 39.28 -22.55 8.72
N ILE A 411 39.07 -23.70 8.05
CA ILE A 411 39.44 -23.90 6.65
C ILE A 411 38.52 -23.11 5.70
N LEU A 412 37.20 -23.17 5.92
CA LEU A 412 36.19 -22.48 5.13
C LEU A 412 36.08 -20.98 5.46
N LYS A 413 36.77 -20.54 6.54
CA LYS A 413 36.82 -19.20 7.13
C LYS A 413 35.51 -18.76 7.81
N PRO A 414 35.57 -18.20 9.04
CA PRO A 414 34.38 -17.77 9.79
C PRO A 414 33.49 -16.76 9.05
N ASP A 415 34.05 -15.73 8.40
CA ASP A 415 33.28 -14.64 7.78
C ASP A 415 32.33 -15.10 6.66
N VAL A 416 32.68 -16.22 6.00
CA VAL A 416 31.85 -16.82 4.95
C VAL A 416 30.76 -17.71 5.55
N LEU A 417 30.99 -18.27 6.74
CA LEU A 417 30.09 -19.20 7.42
C LEU A 417 29.18 -18.54 8.46
N ASP A 418 29.38 -17.25 8.76
CA ASP A 418 28.63 -16.50 9.76
C ASP A 418 27.11 -16.65 9.55
N GLY A 419 26.43 -17.20 10.56
CA GLY A 419 25.00 -17.51 10.56
C GLY A 419 24.64 -18.92 10.09
N HIS A 420 25.61 -19.70 9.59
CA HIS A 420 25.42 -21.05 9.05
C HIS A 420 26.30 -22.11 9.73
N GLU A 421 26.88 -21.81 10.89
CA GLU A 421 27.69 -22.78 11.64
C GLU A 421 26.93 -24.05 12.02
N ALA A 422 25.63 -23.93 12.29
CA ALA A 422 24.75 -25.06 12.57
C ALA A 422 24.67 -26.04 11.38
N GLU A 423 24.61 -25.53 10.15
CA GLU A 423 24.56 -26.32 8.93
C GLU A 423 25.89 -27.04 8.68
N LEU A 424 27.02 -26.35 8.93
CA LEU A 424 28.33 -26.99 8.88
C LEU A 424 28.43 -28.11 9.93
N PHE A 425 28.06 -27.84 11.19
CA PHE A 425 28.09 -28.85 12.24
C PHE A 425 27.18 -30.04 11.89
N ALA A 426 26.01 -29.80 11.30
CA ALA A 426 25.10 -30.85 10.82
C ALA A 426 25.73 -31.69 9.69
N MET A 427 26.44 -31.06 8.74
CA MET A 427 27.17 -31.78 7.69
C MET A 427 28.36 -32.59 8.23
N ILE A 428 29.08 -32.09 9.24
CA ILE A 428 30.14 -32.84 9.92
C ILE A 428 29.54 -33.99 10.74
N THR A 429 28.37 -33.79 11.35
CA THR A 429 27.61 -34.85 12.02
C THR A 429 27.20 -35.92 11.01
N TYR A 430 26.69 -35.54 9.83
CA TYR A 430 26.37 -36.45 8.73
C TYR A 430 27.58 -37.26 8.29
N LYS A 431 28.74 -36.61 8.09
CA LYS A 431 30.01 -37.25 7.73
C LYS A 431 30.45 -38.30 8.76
N ASN A 432 30.26 -38.03 10.05
CA ASN A 432 30.67 -38.91 11.13
C ASN A 432 29.73 -40.10 11.34
N ILE A 433 28.42 -39.91 11.10
CA ILE A 433 27.41 -40.96 11.24
C ILE A 433 27.34 -41.85 9.99
N ASP A 434 27.38 -41.27 8.79
CA ASP A 434 27.32 -41.98 7.51
C ASP A 434 28.45 -41.54 6.56
N PRO A 435 29.71 -41.92 6.84
CA PRO A 435 30.86 -41.52 6.04
C PRO A 435 30.83 -42.10 4.61
N GLU A 436 30.15 -43.23 4.39
CA GLU A 436 30.04 -43.82 3.05
C GLU A 436 29.15 -42.97 2.15
N ASP A 437 27.99 -42.54 2.63
CA ASP A 437 27.11 -41.67 1.86
C ASP A 437 27.68 -40.24 1.73
N PHE A 438 28.36 -39.73 2.76
CA PHE A 438 29.11 -38.46 2.68
C PHE A 438 30.15 -38.47 1.54
N ASN A 439 30.88 -39.56 1.37
CA ASN A 439 31.84 -39.66 0.26
C ASN A 439 31.15 -39.74 -1.11
N LYS A 440 29.97 -40.39 -1.21
CA LYS A 440 29.18 -40.45 -2.44
C LYS A 440 28.62 -39.08 -2.85
N LEU A 441 28.34 -38.19 -1.89
CA LEU A 441 27.91 -36.81 -2.17
C LEU A 441 28.93 -36.02 -3.00
N ASN A 442 30.24 -36.25 -2.80
CA ASN A 442 31.30 -35.63 -3.61
C ASN A 442 31.21 -36.04 -5.09
N CYS A 443 30.65 -37.21 -5.38
CA CYS A 443 30.45 -37.74 -6.73
C CYS A 443 29.03 -37.47 -7.27
N LYS A 444 28.20 -36.66 -6.58
CA LYS A 444 26.77 -36.46 -6.90
C LYS A 444 25.98 -37.77 -6.90
N GLU A 445 26.29 -38.63 -5.94
CA GLU A 445 25.63 -39.92 -5.72
C GLU A 445 25.25 -40.06 -4.24
N GLY A 446 24.56 -41.15 -3.88
CA GLY A 446 24.15 -41.41 -2.50
C GLY A 446 22.69 -41.10 -2.20
N LYS A 447 22.22 -41.50 -1.01
CA LYS A 447 20.83 -41.32 -0.57
C LYS A 447 20.52 -39.85 -0.31
N LEU A 448 21.43 -39.08 0.32
CA LEU A 448 21.18 -37.65 0.56
C LEU A 448 21.13 -36.87 -0.76
N PHE A 449 22.04 -37.17 -1.69
CA PHE A 449 22.02 -36.54 -3.02
C PHE A 449 20.70 -36.82 -3.76
N LYS A 450 20.24 -38.09 -3.76
CA LYS A 450 18.96 -38.47 -4.39
C LYS A 450 17.77 -37.74 -3.75
N LEU A 451 17.74 -37.62 -2.43
CA LEU A 451 16.71 -36.88 -1.71
C LEU A 451 16.67 -35.42 -2.18
N ILE A 452 17.82 -34.75 -2.19
CA ILE A 452 17.95 -33.35 -2.57
C ILE A 452 17.62 -33.13 -4.06
N ASN A 453 18.16 -33.96 -4.94
CA ASN A 453 17.98 -33.83 -6.39
C ASN A 453 16.53 -34.11 -6.85
N ASN A 454 15.76 -34.88 -6.08
CA ASN A 454 14.34 -35.13 -6.33
C ASN A 454 13.40 -33.99 -5.90
N LYS A 455 13.94 -32.85 -5.42
CA LYS A 455 13.16 -31.66 -5.07
C LYS A 455 12.18 -31.23 -6.16
N ARG A 456 12.60 -31.24 -7.43
CA ARG A 456 11.76 -30.85 -8.58
C ARG A 456 10.48 -31.70 -8.65
N THR A 457 10.59 -32.99 -8.37
CA THR A 457 9.48 -33.94 -8.38
C THR A 457 8.51 -33.67 -7.23
N TYR A 458 9.01 -33.29 -6.06
CA TYR A 458 8.17 -32.90 -4.90
C TYR A 458 7.37 -31.64 -5.19
N VAL A 459 8.06 -30.61 -5.72
CA VAL A 459 7.46 -29.33 -6.14
C VAL A 459 6.37 -29.55 -7.20
N GLN A 460 6.62 -30.39 -8.21
CA GLN A 460 5.64 -30.69 -9.25
C GLN A 460 4.36 -31.34 -8.70
N LYS A 461 4.46 -32.21 -7.68
CA LYS A 461 3.32 -32.86 -7.02
C LYS A 461 2.46 -31.86 -6.22
N LEU A 462 3.09 -30.88 -5.58
CA LEU A 462 2.38 -29.78 -4.89
C LEU A 462 1.70 -28.86 -5.91
N ILE A 463 2.42 -28.47 -6.97
CA ILE A 463 1.89 -27.63 -8.05
C ILE A 463 0.71 -28.29 -8.76
N SER A 464 0.75 -29.61 -9.00
CA SER A 464 -0.39 -30.31 -9.62
C SER A 464 -1.62 -30.31 -8.72
N THR A 465 -1.44 -30.44 -7.40
CA THR A 465 -2.53 -30.36 -6.41
C THR A 465 -3.19 -28.98 -6.41
N ILE A 466 -2.40 -27.90 -6.40
CA ILE A 466 -2.93 -26.53 -6.48
C ILE A 466 -3.57 -26.25 -7.84
N SER A 467 -2.96 -26.73 -8.92
CA SER A 467 -3.54 -26.57 -10.26
C SER A 467 -4.91 -27.26 -10.37
N ALA A 468 -5.10 -28.41 -9.71
CA ALA A 468 -6.40 -29.06 -9.63
C ALA A 468 -7.43 -28.21 -8.85
N LYS A 469 -7.03 -27.58 -7.73
CA LYS A 469 -7.90 -26.63 -7.00
C LYS A 469 -8.30 -25.43 -7.85
N ILE A 470 -7.37 -24.85 -8.60
CA ILE A 470 -7.64 -23.74 -9.53
C ILE A 470 -8.68 -24.17 -10.57
N ILE A 471 -8.53 -25.36 -11.18
CA ILE A 471 -9.49 -25.89 -12.16
C ILE A 471 -10.88 -26.06 -11.52
N VAL A 472 -10.96 -26.58 -10.29
CA VAL A 472 -12.24 -26.72 -9.57
C VAL A 472 -12.91 -25.35 -9.38
N ASN A 473 -12.17 -24.35 -8.90
CA ASN A 473 -12.70 -23.00 -8.69
C ASN A 473 -13.09 -22.31 -10.02
N GLU A 474 -12.30 -22.50 -11.10
CA GLU A 474 -12.61 -22.00 -12.44
C GLU A 474 -13.91 -22.64 -12.98
N THR A 475 -14.08 -23.95 -12.77
CA THR A 475 -15.30 -24.69 -13.16
C THR A 475 -16.52 -24.22 -12.36
N GLU A 476 -16.37 -23.93 -11.06
CA GLU A 476 -17.45 -23.38 -10.23
C GLU A 476 -17.91 -22.00 -10.74
N ILE A 477 -16.96 -21.12 -11.11
CA ILE A 477 -17.28 -19.82 -11.74
C ILE A 477 -18.01 -20.00 -13.06
N GLU A 478 -17.57 -20.94 -13.91
CA GLU A 478 -18.24 -21.24 -15.19
C GLU A 478 -19.67 -21.71 -14.97
N ASN A 479 -19.91 -22.61 -13.99
CA ASN A 479 -21.25 -23.09 -13.66
C ASN A 479 -22.17 -21.98 -13.14
N ILE A 480 -21.67 -21.08 -12.26
CA ILE A 480 -22.46 -19.93 -11.76
C ILE A 480 -22.83 -18.98 -12.91
N LYS A 481 -21.92 -18.75 -13.86
CA LYS A 481 -22.18 -17.90 -15.03
C LYS A 481 -23.12 -18.54 -16.04
N ALA A 482 -23.09 -19.87 -16.17
CA ALA A 482 -23.91 -20.61 -17.12
C ALA A 482 -25.39 -20.73 -16.70
N GLU A 483 -25.71 -20.58 -15.40
CA GLU A 483 -27.10 -20.50 -14.95
C GLU A 483 -27.73 -19.17 -15.42
N ASN A 484 -28.64 -19.26 -16.39
CA ASN A 484 -29.26 -18.10 -17.03
C ASN A 484 -30.34 -17.45 -16.16
N ILE A 485 -30.96 -18.21 -15.26
CA ILE A 485 -31.99 -17.70 -14.36
C ILE A 485 -31.34 -16.85 -13.29
N SER A 486 -31.90 -15.67 -13.05
CA SER A 486 -31.27 -14.70 -12.16
C SER A 486 -31.95 -14.64 -10.79
N ASP A 487 -33.15 -15.17 -10.60
CA ASP A 487 -33.83 -15.13 -9.30
C ASP A 487 -34.62 -16.41 -8.99
N LEU A 488 -34.84 -16.70 -7.70
CA LEU A 488 -35.65 -17.84 -7.26
C LEU A 488 -37.14 -17.67 -7.61
N GLU A 489 -37.62 -16.42 -7.67
CA GLU A 489 -38.97 -16.08 -8.13
C GLU A 489 -39.15 -16.33 -9.64
N GLU A 490 -38.06 -16.46 -10.41
CA GLU A 490 -38.07 -16.90 -11.81
C GLU A 490 -37.93 -18.43 -11.93
N LEU A 491 -37.18 -19.07 -11.03
CA LEU A 491 -36.94 -20.52 -11.04
C LEU A 491 -38.19 -21.32 -10.60
N LYS A 492 -38.83 -20.94 -9.49
CA LYS A 492 -39.98 -21.68 -8.93
C LYS A 492 -41.15 -21.83 -9.93
N PRO A 493 -41.58 -20.79 -10.68
CA PRO A 493 -42.68 -20.92 -11.64
C PRO A 493 -42.39 -21.94 -12.74
N ILE A 494 -41.13 -22.11 -13.18
CA ILE A 494 -40.76 -23.08 -14.21
C ILE A 494 -41.09 -24.50 -13.75
N TYR A 495 -40.75 -24.83 -12.50
CA TYR A 495 -41.05 -26.14 -11.91
C TYR A 495 -42.56 -26.30 -11.64
N LEU A 496 -43.27 -25.25 -11.21
CA LEU A 496 -44.72 -25.30 -11.00
C LEU A 496 -45.50 -25.48 -12.30
N ILE A 497 -45.11 -24.78 -13.37
CA ILE A 497 -45.68 -24.94 -14.71
C ILE A 497 -45.45 -26.39 -15.16
N LYS A 498 -44.26 -26.93 -14.95
CA LYS A 498 -43.97 -28.31 -15.35
C LYS A 498 -44.77 -29.36 -14.56
N ILE A 499 -45.01 -29.12 -13.27
CA ILE A 499 -45.93 -29.93 -12.47
C ILE A 499 -47.36 -29.84 -13.03
N SER A 500 -47.81 -28.65 -13.43
CA SER A 500 -49.15 -28.48 -14.03
C SER A 500 -49.30 -29.17 -15.38
N GLU A 501 -48.25 -29.21 -16.20
CA GLU A 501 -48.23 -29.99 -17.47
C GLU A 501 -48.27 -31.49 -17.22
N LYS A 502 -47.60 -31.98 -16.18
CA LYS A 502 -47.53 -33.42 -15.88
C LYS A 502 -48.81 -33.97 -15.25
N ILE A 503 -49.57 -33.11 -14.58
CA ILE A 503 -50.81 -33.47 -13.90
C ILE A 503 -51.96 -32.79 -14.64
N ASP A 504 -52.25 -33.30 -15.83
CA ASP A 504 -53.31 -32.79 -16.70
C ASP A 504 -54.63 -32.65 -15.93
N ASN A 505 -55.21 -31.44 -15.98
CA ASN A 505 -56.45 -31.02 -15.33
C ASN A 505 -56.39 -30.75 -13.81
N ALA A 506 -55.21 -30.65 -13.20
CA ALA A 506 -55.09 -30.17 -11.83
C ALA A 506 -55.43 -28.67 -11.73
N THR A 507 -56.49 -28.36 -10.97
CA THR A 507 -56.87 -26.96 -10.63
C THR A 507 -56.22 -26.47 -9.34
N ASP A 508 -55.99 -27.37 -8.38
CA ASP A 508 -55.37 -27.07 -7.08
C ASP A 508 -54.53 -28.25 -6.60
N LEU A 509 -53.48 -27.99 -5.82
CA LEU A 509 -52.72 -28.99 -5.09
C LEU A 509 -53.13 -29.02 -3.62
N TYR A 510 -53.15 -30.22 -3.03
CA TYR A 510 -53.39 -30.41 -1.60
C TYR A 510 -52.07 -30.56 -0.85
N ILE A 511 -51.63 -29.46 -0.24
CA ILE A 511 -50.34 -29.34 0.44
C ILE A 511 -50.59 -28.79 1.85
N ASN A 512 -49.93 -29.35 2.87
CA ASN A 512 -50.07 -28.94 4.29
C ASN A 512 -51.53 -28.85 4.79
N ASN A 513 -52.33 -29.88 4.51
CA ASN A 513 -53.74 -29.96 4.85
C ASN A 513 -54.64 -28.84 4.28
N ARG A 514 -54.17 -28.12 3.25
CA ARG A 514 -54.89 -27.04 2.59
C ARG A 514 -54.96 -27.28 1.09
N ARG A 515 -56.05 -26.83 0.47
CA ARG A 515 -56.19 -26.77 -0.99
C ARG A 515 -55.63 -25.42 -1.45
N LEU A 516 -54.60 -25.45 -2.29
CA LEU A 516 -53.88 -24.28 -2.77
C LEU A 516 -53.88 -24.25 -4.30
N ARG A 517 -54.17 -23.09 -4.88
CA ARG A 517 -54.03 -22.87 -6.33
C ARG A 517 -52.55 -22.80 -6.67
N PHE A 518 -52.20 -23.06 -7.94
CA PHE A 518 -50.81 -22.95 -8.39
C PHE A 518 -50.18 -21.57 -8.15
N SER A 519 -50.98 -20.49 -8.16
CA SER A 519 -50.56 -19.13 -7.79
C SER A 519 -50.14 -18.99 -6.33
N ASP A 520 -50.66 -19.84 -5.45
CA ASP A 520 -50.51 -19.76 -4.00
C ASP A 520 -49.33 -20.64 -3.50
N LEU A 521 -48.56 -21.25 -4.41
CA LEU A 521 -47.49 -22.21 -4.13
C LEU A 521 -46.08 -21.61 -4.09
N MET A 522 -45.94 -20.32 -4.38
CA MET A 522 -44.67 -19.59 -4.39
C MET A 522 -43.97 -19.46 -3.01
N PRO A 523 -44.68 -19.36 -1.86
CA PRO A 523 -44.03 -19.25 -0.56
C PRO A 523 -43.09 -20.43 -0.24
N ASP A 524 -41.92 -20.14 0.34
CA ASP A 524 -40.85 -21.12 0.56
C ASP A 524 -41.25 -22.30 1.45
N ASP A 525 -42.08 -22.06 2.47
CA ASP A 525 -42.59 -23.09 3.38
C ASP A 525 -43.48 -24.10 2.65
N ILE A 526 -44.22 -23.65 1.64
CA ILE A 526 -45.08 -24.48 0.80
C ILE A 526 -44.25 -25.18 -0.28
N PHE A 527 -43.37 -24.43 -0.96
CA PHE A 527 -42.53 -24.95 -2.04
C PHE A 527 -41.55 -26.03 -1.56
N ASN A 528 -41.01 -25.93 -0.34
CA ASN A 528 -40.18 -26.97 0.26
C ASN A 528 -40.92 -28.31 0.43
N VAL A 529 -42.24 -28.29 0.64
CA VAL A 529 -43.05 -29.52 0.68
C VAL A 529 -43.19 -30.11 -0.72
N ILE A 530 -43.28 -29.26 -1.75
CA ILE A 530 -43.32 -29.67 -3.16
C ILE A 530 -42.03 -30.40 -3.55
N ILE A 531 -40.86 -29.85 -3.21
CA ILE A 531 -39.55 -30.43 -3.55
C ILE A 531 -39.37 -31.86 -2.98
N ASN A 532 -39.95 -32.11 -1.80
CA ASN A 532 -39.84 -33.40 -1.11
C ASN A 532 -41.00 -34.37 -1.41
N SER A 533 -41.91 -34.01 -2.32
CA SER A 533 -43.09 -34.81 -2.63
C SER A 533 -42.78 -35.97 -3.58
N THR A 534 -43.10 -37.19 -3.17
CA THR A 534 -43.00 -38.40 -4.01
C THR A 534 -44.23 -38.63 -4.88
N SER A 535 -45.33 -37.96 -4.58
CA SER A 535 -46.56 -37.89 -5.37
C SER A 535 -47.32 -36.62 -4.98
N PHE A 536 -48.10 -36.07 -5.91
CA PHE A 536 -48.91 -34.87 -5.66
C PHE A 536 -50.38 -35.21 -5.51
N LYS A 537 -51.01 -34.78 -4.41
CA LYS A 537 -52.47 -34.82 -4.26
C LYS A 537 -53.06 -33.58 -4.93
N TYR A 538 -54.06 -33.74 -5.79
CA TYR A 538 -54.61 -32.65 -6.59
C TYR A 538 -56.13 -32.75 -6.74
N TYR A 539 -56.76 -31.64 -7.11
CA TYR A 539 -58.20 -31.55 -7.38
C TYR A 539 -58.45 -31.13 -8.83
N GLN A 540 -59.47 -31.72 -9.46
CA GLN A 540 -59.94 -31.37 -10.80
C GLN A 540 -61.37 -30.82 -10.71
N ASN A 541 -61.62 -29.62 -11.24
CA ASN A 541 -62.97 -29.02 -11.37
C ASN A 541 -63.82 -29.03 -10.08
N GLY A 542 -63.19 -28.95 -8.89
CA GLY A 542 -63.89 -28.90 -7.60
C GLY A 542 -64.43 -30.22 -7.05
N ASN A 543 -64.27 -31.35 -7.75
CA ASN A 543 -64.74 -32.67 -7.29
C ASN A 543 -63.55 -33.60 -6.97
N GLY A 544 -63.57 -34.23 -5.79
CA GLY A 544 -62.68 -35.34 -5.39
C GLY A 544 -61.19 -35.01 -5.27
N ALA A 545 -60.51 -35.58 -4.26
CA ALA A 545 -59.05 -35.52 -4.16
C ALA A 545 -58.43 -36.72 -4.92
N TYR A 546 -57.55 -36.45 -5.88
CA TYR A 546 -56.81 -37.44 -6.65
C TYR A 546 -55.34 -37.44 -6.23
N THR A 547 -54.62 -38.52 -6.53
CA THR A 547 -53.16 -38.61 -6.29
C THR A 547 -52.48 -38.89 -7.63
N SER A 548 -51.45 -38.11 -7.96
CA SER A 548 -50.65 -38.31 -9.16
C SER A 548 -49.61 -39.41 -8.96
N ASN A 549 -49.15 -40.00 -10.06
CA ASN A 549 -47.98 -40.88 -10.09
C ASN A 549 -46.69 -40.11 -10.46
N VAL A 550 -46.68 -38.79 -10.22
CA VAL A 550 -45.58 -37.89 -10.58
C VAL A 550 -44.90 -37.44 -9.30
N SER A 551 -43.61 -37.73 -9.15
CA SER A 551 -42.78 -37.20 -8.08
C SER A 551 -42.14 -35.88 -8.50
N PHE A 552 -41.66 -35.09 -7.55
CA PHE A 552 -40.88 -33.89 -7.88
C PHE A 552 -39.59 -34.22 -8.63
N LYS A 553 -38.99 -35.38 -8.38
CA LYS A 553 -37.78 -35.83 -9.08
C LYS A 553 -38.04 -36.05 -10.58
N ASP A 554 -39.20 -36.60 -10.94
CA ASP A 554 -39.58 -36.77 -12.35
C ASP A 554 -39.74 -35.42 -13.08
N VAL A 555 -40.12 -34.37 -12.34
CA VAL A 555 -40.20 -33.00 -12.86
C VAL A 555 -38.81 -32.40 -12.96
N GLU A 556 -37.96 -32.61 -11.95
CA GLU A 556 -36.59 -32.12 -11.89
C GLU A 556 -35.76 -32.60 -13.07
N ASP A 557 -35.76 -33.92 -13.33
CA ASP A 557 -35.01 -34.55 -14.42
C ASP A 557 -35.47 -34.07 -15.82
N GLU A 558 -36.71 -33.60 -15.97
CA GLU A 558 -37.24 -33.09 -17.25
C GLU A 558 -37.03 -31.59 -17.43
N VAL A 559 -37.04 -30.80 -16.35
CA VAL A 559 -36.72 -29.36 -16.40
C VAL A 559 -35.23 -29.14 -16.65
N ASN A 560 -34.37 -29.91 -15.98
CA ASN A 560 -32.93 -29.89 -16.21
C ASN A 560 -32.33 -31.28 -15.93
N PRO A 561 -31.85 -31.99 -16.97
CA PRO A 561 -31.31 -33.35 -16.80
C PRO A 561 -29.93 -33.39 -16.13
N ASP A 562 -29.21 -32.26 -16.10
CA ASP A 562 -27.83 -32.19 -15.62
C ASP A 562 -27.73 -31.66 -14.18
N LEU A 563 -28.69 -30.83 -13.73
CA LEU A 563 -28.67 -30.15 -12.43
C LEU A 563 -30.01 -30.27 -11.71
N THR A 564 -29.95 -30.68 -10.45
CA THR A 564 -31.10 -30.68 -9.54
C THR A 564 -31.56 -29.26 -9.21
N TYR A 565 -32.83 -29.09 -8.86
CA TYR A 565 -33.40 -27.82 -8.37
C TYR A 565 -32.53 -27.24 -7.25
N LYS A 566 -32.09 -28.05 -6.28
CA LYS A 566 -31.24 -27.59 -5.16
C LYS A 566 -29.90 -27.04 -5.63
N GLN A 567 -29.23 -27.71 -6.57
CA GLN A 567 -27.97 -27.22 -7.14
C GLN A 567 -28.17 -25.91 -7.91
N ARG A 568 -29.28 -25.76 -8.62
CA ARG A 568 -29.62 -24.52 -9.33
C ARG A 568 -29.93 -23.36 -8.38
N VAL A 569 -30.62 -23.63 -7.27
CA VAL A 569 -30.81 -22.66 -6.18
C VAL A 569 -29.45 -22.18 -5.66
N GLU A 570 -28.54 -23.10 -5.36
CA GLU A 570 -27.19 -22.79 -4.88
C GLU A 570 -26.39 -21.93 -5.90
N LEU A 571 -26.50 -22.20 -7.20
CA LEU A 571 -25.87 -21.38 -8.24
C LEU A 571 -26.44 -19.95 -8.30
N ILE A 572 -27.76 -19.79 -8.17
CA ILE A 572 -28.44 -18.48 -8.15
C ILE A 572 -28.06 -17.69 -6.90
N GLU A 573 -28.08 -18.32 -5.72
CA GLU A 573 -27.62 -17.70 -4.47
C GLU A 573 -26.15 -17.25 -4.57
N ASN A 574 -25.30 -18.10 -5.15
CA ASN A 574 -23.89 -17.77 -5.36
C ASN A 574 -23.70 -16.60 -6.35
N LYS A 575 -24.62 -16.41 -7.31
CA LYS A 575 -24.61 -15.28 -8.28
C LYS A 575 -24.91 -13.93 -7.62
N HIS A 576 -25.80 -13.93 -6.63
CA HIS A 576 -26.14 -12.73 -5.85
C HIS A 576 -25.16 -12.45 -4.71
N SER A 577 -24.44 -13.47 -4.26
CA SER A 577 -23.36 -13.32 -3.30
C SER A 577 -22.06 -12.82 -3.95
N ASN A 578 -21.11 -12.36 -3.14
CA ASN A 578 -19.74 -12.06 -3.61
C ASN A 578 -18.91 -13.33 -3.92
N ARG A 579 -19.53 -14.51 -4.13
CA ARG A 579 -18.82 -15.79 -4.32
C ARG A 579 -17.91 -15.78 -5.54
N ILE A 580 -18.33 -15.21 -6.67
CA ILE A 580 -17.46 -15.09 -7.87
C ILE A 580 -16.21 -14.28 -7.53
N THR A 581 -16.37 -13.15 -6.84
CA THR A 581 -15.27 -12.27 -6.44
C THR A 581 -14.34 -12.95 -5.42
N LEU A 582 -14.90 -13.73 -4.50
CA LEU A 582 -14.14 -14.55 -3.54
C LEU A 582 -13.37 -15.67 -4.24
N LEU A 583 -14.00 -16.41 -5.15
CA LEU A 583 -13.36 -17.45 -5.97
C LEU A 583 -12.24 -16.88 -6.84
N GLN A 584 -12.42 -15.70 -7.43
CA GLN A 584 -11.38 -15.00 -8.18
C GLN A 584 -10.19 -14.64 -7.29
N ARG A 585 -10.44 -14.12 -6.08
CA ARG A 585 -9.39 -13.84 -5.10
C ARG A 585 -8.68 -15.13 -4.64
N GLU A 586 -9.43 -16.21 -4.41
CA GLU A 586 -8.86 -17.53 -4.10
C GLU A 586 -7.98 -18.05 -5.24
N ILE A 587 -8.41 -17.90 -6.51
CA ILE A 587 -7.59 -18.28 -7.68
C ILE A 587 -6.32 -17.43 -7.75
N GLU A 588 -6.40 -16.12 -7.49
CA GLU A 588 -5.21 -15.25 -7.42
C GLU A 588 -4.25 -15.69 -6.31
N ASN A 589 -4.77 -15.99 -5.12
CA ASN A 589 -3.99 -16.52 -4.01
C ASN A 589 -3.35 -17.87 -4.34
N LEU A 590 -4.10 -18.80 -4.94
CA LEU A 590 -3.59 -20.11 -5.38
C LEU A 590 -2.53 -19.98 -6.49
N ARG A 591 -2.68 -19.00 -7.40
CA ARG A 591 -1.67 -18.70 -8.43
C ARG A 591 -0.40 -18.11 -7.81
N HIS A 592 -0.52 -17.28 -6.78
CA HIS A 592 0.59 -16.79 -5.98
C HIS A 592 1.30 -17.94 -5.25
N GLU A 593 0.54 -18.75 -4.51
CA GLU A 593 1.04 -19.93 -3.78
C GLU A 593 1.79 -20.89 -4.74
N LYS A 594 1.25 -21.13 -5.95
CA LYS A 594 1.90 -21.93 -6.99
C LYS A 594 3.26 -21.37 -7.44
N SER A 595 3.40 -20.05 -7.47
CA SER A 595 4.68 -19.37 -7.78
C SER A 595 5.66 -19.46 -6.60
N GLU A 596 5.16 -19.33 -5.37
CA GLU A 596 5.98 -19.48 -4.16
C GLU A 596 6.51 -20.90 -3.98
N ILE A 597 5.71 -21.93 -4.25
CA ILE A 597 6.12 -23.34 -4.13
C ILE A 597 7.29 -23.70 -5.06
N GLN A 598 7.39 -23.06 -6.22
CA GLN A 598 8.55 -23.25 -7.10
C GLN A 598 9.86 -22.79 -6.44
N ASN A 599 9.73 -21.93 -5.42
CA ASN A 599 10.81 -21.31 -4.70
C ASN A 599 11.04 -21.90 -3.30
N TRP A 600 10.19 -22.79 -2.81
CA TRP A 600 10.38 -23.38 -1.48
C TRP A 600 11.68 -24.17 -1.35
N ASP A 601 12.30 -24.13 -0.18
CA ASP A 601 13.36 -25.05 0.23
C ASP A 601 12.79 -26.43 0.63
N LEU A 602 13.66 -27.41 0.84
CA LEU A 602 13.21 -28.75 1.24
C LEU A 602 12.49 -28.75 2.59
N LYS A 603 12.87 -27.87 3.54
CA LYS A 603 12.20 -27.74 4.84
C LYS A 603 10.74 -27.34 4.68
N GLN A 604 10.47 -26.32 3.86
CA GLN A 604 9.14 -25.85 3.53
C GLN A 604 8.33 -26.91 2.78
N ILE A 605 8.93 -27.56 1.78
CA ILE A 605 8.29 -28.66 1.05
C ILE A 605 7.88 -29.78 2.01
N PHE A 606 8.78 -30.19 2.90
CA PHE A 606 8.55 -31.28 3.85
C PHE A 606 7.51 -30.96 4.93
N LYS A 607 7.15 -29.69 5.17
CA LYS A 607 5.99 -29.34 6.00
C LYS A 607 4.65 -29.69 5.33
N GLU A 608 4.60 -29.66 3.99
CA GLU A 608 3.36 -29.81 3.22
C GLU A 608 3.18 -31.21 2.58
N VAL A 609 4.21 -32.06 2.59
CA VAL A 609 4.15 -33.42 2.04
C VAL A 609 4.30 -34.49 3.13
N ASP A 610 3.75 -35.69 2.88
CA ASP A 610 4.00 -36.84 3.76
C ASP A 610 5.48 -37.27 3.68
N ILE A 611 6.24 -36.83 4.68
CA ILE A 611 7.68 -37.00 4.83
C ILE A 611 8.10 -38.48 4.83
N ASN A 612 7.28 -39.37 5.38
CA ASN A 612 7.68 -40.78 5.57
C ASN A 612 7.87 -41.51 4.24
N GLN A 613 7.21 -41.04 3.17
CA GLN A 613 7.39 -41.56 1.82
C GLN A 613 8.81 -41.30 1.28
N TYR A 614 9.49 -40.24 1.76
CA TYR A 614 10.75 -39.75 1.18
C TYR A 614 11.98 -39.99 2.05
N LEU A 615 11.81 -40.15 3.37
CA LEU A 615 12.92 -40.38 4.33
C LEU A 615 13.13 -41.85 4.73
N SER A 616 12.64 -42.83 3.96
CA SER A 616 12.78 -44.26 4.27
C SER A 616 14.23 -44.69 4.49
N ASP A 617 15.16 -44.15 3.70
CA ASP A 617 16.59 -44.49 3.74
C ASP A 617 17.31 -43.93 4.99
N PHE A 618 16.65 -43.03 5.74
CA PHE A 618 17.12 -42.44 6.99
C PHE A 618 16.34 -42.92 8.22
N SER A 619 15.40 -43.86 8.05
CA SER A 619 14.51 -44.35 9.11
C SER A 619 15.23 -44.86 10.37
N ASN A 620 16.44 -45.38 10.20
CA ASN A 620 17.24 -45.97 11.28
C ASN A 620 18.04 -44.97 12.12
N ASN A 621 17.96 -43.65 11.85
CA ASN A 621 18.68 -42.64 12.60
C ASN A 621 17.83 -41.38 12.82
N GLY A 622 17.40 -41.15 14.07
CA GLY A 622 16.51 -40.05 14.42
C GLY A 622 17.15 -38.68 14.23
N LEU A 623 18.43 -38.56 14.60
CA LEU A 623 19.19 -37.32 14.47
C LEU A 623 19.31 -36.86 13.01
N LEU A 624 19.72 -37.73 12.09
CA LEU A 624 19.86 -37.35 10.67
C LEU A 624 18.52 -36.93 10.06
N ARG A 625 17.42 -37.59 10.43
CA ARG A 625 16.07 -37.17 10.00
C ARG A 625 15.75 -35.77 10.50
N ASN A 626 16.04 -35.48 11.77
CA ASN A 626 15.80 -34.16 12.34
C ASN A 626 16.64 -33.09 11.63
N LEU A 627 17.92 -33.36 11.38
CA LEU A 627 18.81 -32.43 10.69
C LEU A 627 18.35 -32.07 9.27
N ILE A 628 17.76 -33.04 8.56
CA ILE A 628 17.17 -32.80 7.23
C ILE A 628 15.86 -32.02 7.33
N LEU A 629 14.97 -32.41 8.26
CA LEU A 629 13.64 -31.81 8.41
C LEU A 629 13.69 -30.36 8.89
N GLU A 630 14.60 -30.06 9.81
CA GLU A 630 14.82 -28.70 10.29
C GLU A 630 15.68 -27.86 9.35
N GLY A 631 16.12 -28.41 8.22
CA GLY A 631 16.83 -27.68 7.17
C GLY A 631 18.31 -27.41 7.46
N TYR A 632 18.88 -27.97 8.53
CA TYR A 632 20.31 -27.88 8.81
C TYR A 632 21.15 -28.62 7.76
N ILE A 633 20.58 -29.67 7.15
CA ILE A 633 21.11 -30.31 5.94
C ILE A 633 20.18 -29.95 4.78
N SER A 634 20.65 -29.08 3.90
CA SER A 634 19.85 -28.49 2.82
C SER A 634 20.50 -28.71 1.44
N GLU A 635 19.89 -28.13 0.42
CA GLU A 635 20.36 -28.16 -0.97
C GLU A 635 21.74 -27.51 -1.15
N ASN A 636 22.19 -26.70 -0.18
CA ASN A 636 23.49 -26.03 -0.18
C ASN A 636 24.63 -26.92 0.35
N TYR A 637 24.42 -28.24 0.50
CA TYR A 637 25.42 -29.17 1.05
C TYR A 637 26.81 -29.09 0.38
N ASN A 638 26.87 -28.70 -0.90
CA ASN A 638 28.13 -28.56 -1.65
C ASN A 638 29.10 -27.55 -1.03
N ASP A 639 28.57 -26.51 -0.38
CA ASP A 639 29.37 -25.45 0.25
C ASP A 639 30.14 -25.95 1.49
N TYR A 640 29.75 -27.11 2.03
CA TYR A 640 30.35 -27.70 3.24
C TYR A 640 31.29 -28.89 2.95
N ILE A 641 31.25 -29.43 1.74
CA ILE A 641 32.06 -30.60 1.33
C ILE A 641 33.21 -30.22 0.39
N SER A 642 33.22 -29.01 -0.16
CA SER A 642 34.21 -28.53 -1.12
C SER A 642 34.83 -27.20 -0.69
N LEU A 643 36.10 -26.99 -1.04
CA LEU A 643 36.78 -25.73 -0.82
C LEU A 643 36.38 -24.72 -1.91
N PHE A 644 35.83 -23.58 -1.49
CA PHE A 644 35.59 -22.48 -2.41
C PHE A 644 36.93 -21.85 -2.82
N HIS A 645 37.17 -21.78 -4.14
CA HIS A 645 38.32 -21.11 -4.72
C HIS A 645 37.86 -19.82 -5.40
N GLU A 646 38.39 -18.68 -4.96
CA GLU A 646 38.15 -17.35 -5.55
C GLU A 646 38.81 -17.26 -6.93
N VAL A 647 38.20 -17.90 -7.93
CA VAL A 647 38.61 -17.82 -9.34
C VAL A 647 37.53 -17.13 -10.15
N SER A 648 36.28 -17.55 -9.98
CA SER A 648 35.15 -17.08 -10.80
C SER A 648 34.15 -16.21 -10.01
N LEU A 649 34.22 -16.24 -8.69
CA LEU A 649 33.42 -15.44 -7.76
C LEU A 649 34.33 -14.99 -6.61
N THR A 650 34.09 -13.82 -6.03
CA THR A 650 34.68 -13.49 -4.71
C THR A 650 33.91 -14.19 -3.58
N ARG A 651 34.44 -14.10 -2.36
CA ARG A 651 33.72 -14.62 -1.18
C ARG A 651 32.42 -13.87 -0.96
N GLU A 652 32.43 -12.57 -1.22
CA GLU A 652 31.28 -11.69 -1.10
C GLU A 652 30.20 -12.11 -2.10
N ASP A 653 30.57 -12.34 -3.36
CA ASP A 653 29.66 -12.83 -4.40
C ASP A 653 29.09 -14.21 -4.04
N LYS A 654 29.92 -15.10 -3.49
CA LYS A 654 29.52 -16.46 -3.08
C LYS A 654 28.56 -16.45 -1.89
N LYS A 655 28.78 -15.56 -0.91
CA LYS A 655 27.86 -15.34 0.21
C LYS A 655 26.52 -14.82 -0.29
N PHE A 656 26.51 -13.85 -1.21
CA PHE A 656 25.28 -13.35 -1.84
C PHE A 656 24.54 -14.45 -2.61
N GLU A 657 25.25 -15.23 -3.45
CA GLU A 657 24.68 -16.40 -4.15
C GLU A 657 23.95 -17.33 -3.18
N ARG A 658 24.60 -17.66 -2.06
CA ARG A 658 24.04 -18.55 -1.04
C ARG A 658 22.81 -17.94 -0.36
N ASN A 659 22.85 -16.65 -0.02
CA ASN A 659 21.76 -15.97 0.68
C ASN A 659 20.53 -15.84 -0.20
N VAL A 660 20.72 -15.51 -1.49
CA VAL A 660 19.65 -15.56 -2.51
C VAL A 660 18.98 -16.93 -2.56
N LYS A 661 19.77 -18.02 -2.59
CA LYS A 661 19.28 -19.39 -2.69
C LYS A 661 18.58 -19.88 -1.42
N SER A 662 19.10 -19.50 -0.24
CA SER A 662 18.58 -19.89 1.07
C SER A 662 17.43 -19.02 1.58
N GLY A 663 17.07 -17.93 0.88
CA GLY A 663 15.98 -17.06 1.31
C GLY A 663 16.37 -16.04 2.38
N ILE A 664 17.68 -15.85 2.60
CA ILE A 664 18.21 -14.83 3.52
C ILE A 664 18.46 -13.54 2.73
N ASN A 665 17.96 -12.43 3.28
CA ASN A 665 18.10 -11.12 2.65
C ASN A 665 19.41 -10.46 3.07
N GLU A 666 20.17 -10.01 2.08
CA GLU A 666 21.27 -9.07 2.30
C GLU A 666 20.77 -7.63 2.18
N GLY A 667 21.55 -6.68 2.69
CA GLY A 667 21.31 -5.26 2.46
C GLY A 667 21.38 -4.93 0.97
N PHE A 668 20.58 -3.97 0.51
CA PHE A 668 20.52 -3.60 -0.91
C PHE A 668 21.87 -3.10 -1.47
N GLU A 669 22.73 -2.54 -0.60
CA GLU A 669 24.06 -2.02 -0.92
C GLU A 669 25.19 -3.06 -0.83
N TYR A 670 24.86 -4.33 -0.55
CA TYR A 670 25.85 -5.40 -0.44
C TYR A 670 26.73 -5.46 -1.70
N LYS A 671 28.06 -5.39 -1.52
CA LYS A 671 28.99 -5.18 -2.63
C LYS A 671 29.24 -6.47 -3.41
N LEU A 672 29.07 -6.37 -4.72
CA LEU A 672 29.32 -7.46 -5.67
C LEU A 672 30.43 -7.08 -6.66
N THR A 673 31.20 -8.07 -7.09
CA THR A 673 32.39 -7.87 -7.94
C THR A 673 32.30 -8.63 -9.26
N HIS A 674 32.15 -9.96 -9.24
CA HIS A 674 32.07 -10.80 -10.44
C HIS A 674 30.61 -11.04 -10.84
N ILE A 675 29.86 -9.94 -11.01
CA ILE A 675 28.41 -9.96 -11.22
C ILE A 675 28.02 -10.73 -12.50
N ASP A 676 28.80 -10.56 -13.57
CA ASP A 676 28.61 -11.26 -14.85
C ASP A 676 28.52 -12.79 -14.68
N ASN A 677 29.53 -13.35 -14.02
CA ASN A 677 29.61 -14.78 -13.79
C ASN A 677 28.54 -15.24 -12.79
N LEU A 678 28.27 -14.42 -11.75
CA LEU A 678 27.22 -14.67 -10.76
C LEU A 678 25.83 -14.83 -11.40
N ILE A 679 25.45 -13.92 -12.30
CA ILE A 679 24.16 -13.98 -13.01
C ILE A 679 24.12 -15.15 -14.00
N THR A 680 25.18 -15.34 -14.77
CA THR A 680 25.14 -16.27 -15.91
C THR A 680 25.26 -17.73 -15.49
N ASN A 681 26.11 -18.04 -14.50
CA ASN A 681 26.48 -19.41 -14.17
C ASN A 681 26.01 -19.88 -12.79
N HIS A 682 25.57 -18.97 -11.92
CA HIS A 682 25.32 -19.30 -10.50
C HIS A 682 23.89 -19.02 -10.03
N ILE A 683 23.20 -18.01 -10.57
CA ILE A 683 21.81 -17.65 -10.22
C ILE A 683 20.85 -17.96 -11.38
N ASP A 684 20.01 -18.98 -11.21
CA ASP A 684 18.93 -19.30 -12.15
C ASP A 684 17.85 -18.21 -12.22
N LEU A 685 17.17 -18.10 -13.38
CA LEU A 685 16.08 -17.14 -13.61
C LEU A 685 14.99 -17.13 -12.53
N LYS A 686 14.66 -18.28 -11.94
CA LYS A 686 13.63 -18.40 -10.89
C LYS A 686 13.93 -17.56 -9.63
N TYR A 687 15.21 -17.29 -9.35
CA TYR A 687 15.60 -16.51 -8.18
C TYR A 687 15.42 -15.00 -8.38
N PHE A 688 15.31 -14.52 -9.62
CA PHE A 688 15.04 -13.11 -9.93
C PHE A 688 13.59 -12.67 -9.59
N GLU A 689 12.73 -13.61 -9.22
CA GLU A 689 11.39 -13.34 -8.68
C GLU A 689 11.36 -13.36 -7.14
N ARG A 690 12.51 -13.50 -6.45
CA ARG A 690 12.59 -13.51 -4.98
C ARG A 690 13.09 -12.18 -4.43
N GLU A 691 12.54 -11.76 -3.30
CA GLU A 691 12.95 -10.53 -2.61
C GLU A 691 14.42 -10.52 -2.15
N THR A 692 15.04 -11.70 -2.01
CA THR A 692 16.46 -11.83 -1.67
C THR A 692 17.42 -11.41 -2.78
N ILE A 693 16.96 -11.34 -4.03
CA ILE A 693 17.79 -10.91 -5.17
C ILE A 693 18.03 -9.41 -5.19
N LEU A 694 17.24 -8.65 -4.42
CA LEU A 694 17.22 -7.19 -4.45
C LEU A 694 18.57 -6.61 -4.03
N ASN A 695 19.36 -6.17 -5.00
CA ASN A 695 20.69 -5.59 -4.81
C ASN A 695 20.96 -4.51 -5.87
N PHE A 696 21.56 -3.38 -5.45
CA PHE A 696 21.80 -2.24 -6.33
C PHE A 696 22.88 -2.51 -7.39
N ASP A 697 24.01 -3.09 -7.00
CA ASP A 697 25.11 -3.38 -7.93
C ASP A 697 24.66 -4.40 -9.00
N LEU A 698 23.84 -5.38 -8.60
CA LEU A 698 23.20 -6.35 -9.51
C LEU A 698 22.28 -5.66 -10.53
N LEU A 699 21.41 -4.75 -10.07
CA LEU A 699 20.49 -4.00 -10.92
C LEU A 699 21.24 -3.09 -11.91
N ASP A 700 22.25 -2.36 -11.44
CA ASP A 700 23.10 -1.50 -12.27
C ASP A 700 23.82 -2.31 -13.35
N PHE A 701 24.44 -3.44 -12.97
CA PHE A 701 25.17 -4.29 -13.91
C PHE A 701 24.25 -4.84 -15.01
N MET A 702 23.07 -5.37 -14.63
CA MET A 702 22.10 -5.86 -15.60
C MET A 702 21.52 -4.73 -16.46
N GLY A 703 21.32 -3.54 -15.89
CA GLY A 703 20.83 -2.36 -16.62
C GLY A 703 21.83 -1.85 -17.66
N ASN A 704 23.12 -1.78 -17.30
CA ASN A 704 24.20 -1.40 -18.19
C ASN A 704 24.40 -2.40 -19.35
N ASN A 705 24.06 -3.66 -19.12
CA ASN A 705 24.18 -4.75 -20.08
C ASN A 705 22.81 -5.33 -20.47
N TYR A 706 21.76 -4.50 -20.55
CA TYR A 706 20.38 -4.95 -20.74
C TYR A 706 20.16 -5.85 -21.96
N ASN A 707 20.89 -5.62 -23.05
CA ASN A 707 20.76 -6.45 -24.26
C ASN A 707 21.09 -7.93 -24.00
N GLU A 708 21.99 -8.21 -23.06
CA GLU A 708 22.39 -9.57 -22.68
C GLU A 708 21.52 -10.13 -21.55
N TYR A 709 21.16 -9.29 -20.57
CA TYR A 709 20.46 -9.68 -19.34
C TYR A 709 18.97 -9.27 -19.27
N SER A 710 18.35 -8.97 -20.41
CA SER A 710 16.96 -8.47 -20.48
C SER A 710 15.95 -9.32 -19.72
N LYS A 711 16.04 -10.65 -19.80
CA LYS A 711 15.12 -11.56 -19.10
C LYS A 711 15.22 -11.44 -17.58
N GLN A 712 16.45 -11.47 -17.06
CA GLN A 712 16.74 -11.32 -15.63
C GLN A 712 16.29 -9.95 -15.14
N TYR A 713 16.62 -8.89 -15.90
CA TYR A 713 16.24 -7.52 -15.58
C TYR A 713 14.72 -7.35 -15.55
N ASP A 714 14.00 -7.83 -16.57
CA ASP A 714 12.54 -7.70 -16.65
C ASP A 714 11.84 -8.47 -15.52
N LEU A 715 12.36 -9.64 -15.09
CA LEU A 715 11.87 -10.35 -13.90
C LEU A 715 12.12 -9.57 -12.61
N PHE A 716 13.31 -8.96 -12.47
CA PHE A 716 13.64 -8.10 -11.33
C PHE A 716 12.71 -6.88 -11.26
N ILE A 717 12.42 -6.24 -12.40
CA ILE A 717 11.48 -5.10 -12.47
C ILE A 717 10.05 -5.55 -12.15
N LYS A 718 9.64 -6.73 -12.64
CA LYS A 718 8.33 -7.30 -12.33
C LYS A 718 8.19 -7.60 -10.82
N LEU A 719 9.24 -8.08 -10.18
CA LEU A 719 9.29 -8.25 -8.72
C LEU A 719 9.06 -6.92 -7.99
N LEU A 720 9.70 -5.83 -8.44
CA LEU A 720 9.49 -4.50 -7.85
C LEU A 720 8.10 -3.91 -8.13
N SER A 721 7.43 -4.38 -9.18
CA SER A 721 6.12 -3.89 -9.64
C SER A 721 4.93 -4.47 -8.87
N ASN A 722 5.10 -4.81 -7.58
CA ASN A 722 4.11 -5.50 -6.76
C ASN A 722 3.51 -4.64 -5.62
N GLY A 723 4.03 -3.43 -5.39
CA GLY A 723 3.56 -2.53 -4.33
C GLY A 723 3.82 -2.98 -2.89
N LYS A 724 4.63 -4.03 -2.67
CA LYS A 724 5.01 -4.47 -1.32
C LYS A 724 5.99 -3.50 -0.66
N GLU A 725 5.94 -3.38 0.66
CA GLU A 725 6.77 -2.47 1.46
C GLU A 725 8.27 -2.56 1.11
N LYS A 726 8.82 -3.77 1.02
CA LYS A 726 10.23 -3.98 0.67
C LYS A 726 10.60 -3.55 -0.76
N SER A 727 9.69 -3.75 -1.72
CA SER A 727 9.89 -3.26 -3.09
C SER A 727 9.90 -1.73 -3.13
N ILE A 728 9.01 -1.09 -2.35
CA ILE A 728 8.97 0.37 -2.21
C ILE A 728 10.23 0.90 -1.54
N GLU A 729 10.67 0.26 -0.46
CA GLU A 729 11.91 0.60 0.25
C GLU A 729 13.12 0.51 -0.70
N PHE A 730 13.18 -0.53 -1.54
CA PHE A 730 14.21 -0.67 -2.56
C PHE A 730 14.16 0.46 -3.59
N ILE A 731 12.97 0.77 -4.15
CA ILE A 731 12.80 1.84 -5.15
C ILE A 731 13.21 3.19 -4.57
N ASP A 732 12.75 3.51 -3.36
CA ASP A 732 13.06 4.75 -2.66
C ASP A 732 14.56 4.88 -2.37
N SER A 733 15.18 3.82 -1.87
CA SER A 733 16.62 3.80 -1.54
C SER A 733 17.48 3.89 -2.80
N TYR A 734 17.10 3.20 -3.89
CA TYR A 734 17.82 3.23 -5.16
C TYR A 734 17.74 4.60 -5.85
N ILE A 735 16.58 5.28 -5.78
CA ILE A 735 16.40 6.62 -6.35
C ILE A 735 17.12 7.69 -5.54
N SER A 736 17.28 7.49 -4.23
CA SER A 736 17.95 8.45 -3.34
C SER A 736 19.47 8.47 -3.50
N ASP A 737 20.09 7.46 -4.11
CA ASP A 737 21.53 7.40 -4.39
C ASP A 737 21.84 8.06 -5.75
N GLU A 738 22.46 9.25 -5.70
CA GLU A 738 22.79 10.06 -6.88
C GLU A 738 23.76 9.37 -7.86
N ASN A 739 24.47 8.31 -7.45
CA ASN A 739 25.44 7.61 -8.28
C ASN A 739 24.83 6.51 -9.17
N ARG A 740 23.52 6.27 -9.09
CA ARG A 740 22.85 5.12 -9.73
C ARG A 740 22.22 5.49 -11.08
N GLN A 741 22.16 4.51 -11.99
CA GLN A 741 21.64 4.76 -13.33
C GLN A 741 20.11 4.60 -13.38
N LEU A 742 19.41 5.73 -13.26
CA LEU A 742 17.94 5.76 -13.16
C LEU A 742 17.21 5.61 -14.51
N ASN A 743 17.87 5.84 -15.64
CA ASN A 743 17.21 5.93 -16.95
C ASN A 743 16.46 4.65 -17.34
N ILE A 744 17.19 3.55 -17.49
CA ILE A 744 16.61 2.26 -17.88
C ILE A 744 15.67 1.70 -16.79
N PHE A 745 16.00 1.96 -15.53
CA PHE A 745 15.21 1.54 -14.38
C PHE A 745 13.82 2.16 -14.39
N ILE A 746 13.73 3.49 -14.38
CA ILE A 746 12.46 4.21 -14.38
C ILE A 746 11.67 3.92 -15.65
N GLN A 747 12.34 3.84 -16.81
CA GLN A 747 11.69 3.45 -18.06
C GLN A 747 10.98 2.09 -17.91
N LYS A 748 11.68 1.07 -17.40
CA LYS A 748 11.17 -0.30 -17.29
C LYS A 748 10.11 -0.46 -16.20
N VAL A 749 10.26 0.24 -15.07
CA VAL A 749 9.24 0.26 -14.02
C VAL A 749 7.94 0.85 -14.56
N VAL A 750 7.98 1.98 -15.27
CA VAL A 750 6.78 2.62 -15.86
C VAL A 750 6.18 1.77 -17.00
N GLU A 751 6.99 1.01 -17.73
CA GLU A 751 6.53 0.04 -18.74
C GLU A 751 5.74 -1.14 -18.13
N ASN A 752 6.16 -1.65 -16.97
CA ASN A 752 5.59 -2.85 -16.35
C ASN A 752 4.53 -2.56 -15.27
N TRP A 753 4.65 -1.44 -14.55
CA TRP A 753 3.76 -1.08 -13.45
C TRP A 753 2.80 0.04 -13.84
N LYS A 754 1.58 -0.35 -14.26
CA LYS A 754 0.54 0.60 -14.69
C LYS A 754 0.10 1.58 -13.59
N GLY A 755 0.03 1.12 -12.34
CA GLY A 755 -0.34 1.94 -11.20
C GLY A 755 0.82 2.69 -10.54
N PHE A 756 2.00 2.78 -11.16
CA PHE A 756 3.20 3.32 -10.52
C PHE A 756 2.98 4.76 -10.02
N TRP A 757 2.58 5.68 -10.91
CA TRP A 757 2.31 7.07 -10.53
C TRP A 757 1.18 7.20 -9.49
N GLU A 758 0.11 6.43 -9.68
CA GLU A 758 -1.06 6.44 -8.80
C GLU A 758 -0.72 6.01 -7.37
N TYR A 759 0.18 5.03 -7.23
CA TYR A 759 0.66 4.57 -5.93
C TYR A 759 1.32 5.71 -5.15
N PHE A 760 2.29 6.42 -5.74
CA PHE A 760 3.01 7.49 -5.04
C PHE A 760 2.15 8.72 -4.82
N TYR A 761 1.32 9.12 -5.79
CA TYR A 761 0.49 10.31 -5.69
C TYR A 761 -0.59 10.20 -4.60
N ASN A 762 -1.17 9.01 -4.40
CA ASN A 762 -2.21 8.79 -3.38
C ASN A 762 -1.66 8.41 -2.00
N ASN A 763 -0.35 8.17 -1.88
CA ASN A 763 0.25 7.74 -0.64
C ASN A 763 0.56 8.93 0.28
N HIS A 764 -0.22 9.02 1.36
CA HIS A 764 -0.18 10.14 2.32
C HIS A 764 1.14 10.23 3.11
N TYR A 765 1.99 9.20 3.06
CA TYR A 765 3.30 9.20 3.71
C TYR A 765 4.38 9.97 2.91
N TYR A 766 4.12 10.28 1.63
CA TYR A 766 5.07 11.01 0.78
C TYR A 766 4.81 12.52 0.85
N THR A 767 5.87 13.29 1.05
CA THR A 767 5.87 14.76 0.93
C THR A 767 5.74 15.17 -0.53
N ASP A 768 5.14 16.33 -0.80
CA ASP A 768 5.00 16.90 -2.15
C ASP A 768 6.33 16.95 -2.92
N GLU A 769 7.44 17.31 -2.25
CA GLU A 769 8.78 17.34 -2.85
C GLU A 769 9.23 15.98 -3.41
N LYS A 770 8.98 14.90 -2.66
CA LYS A 770 9.30 13.53 -3.08
C LYS A 770 8.37 13.07 -4.21
N ILE A 771 7.07 13.39 -4.13
CA ILE A 771 6.09 13.14 -5.22
C ILE A 771 6.54 13.82 -6.52
N TYR A 772 6.97 15.08 -6.44
CA TYR A 772 7.46 15.85 -7.57
C TYR A 772 8.80 15.33 -8.12
N THR A 773 9.66 14.78 -7.26
CA THR A 773 10.87 14.07 -7.70
C THR A 773 10.50 12.85 -8.56
N TYR A 774 9.56 12.02 -8.11
CA TYR A 774 9.04 10.90 -8.88
C TYR A 774 8.42 11.33 -10.22
N LEU A 775 7.60 12.39 -10.20
CA LEU A 775 7.02 12.96 -11.42
C LEU A 775 8.12 13.39 -12.41
N SER A 776 9.18 14.03 -11.91
CA SER A 776 10.33 14.45 -12.73
C SER A 776 11.03 13.26 -13.40
N LEU A 777 11.22 12.17 -12.66
CA LEU A 777 11.93 10.98 -13.13
C LEU A 777 11.13 10.26 -14.22
N ILE A 778 9.82 10.09 -13.99
CA ILE A 778 8.89 9.50 -14.98
C ILE A 778 8.94 10.30 -16.28
N ILE A 779 8.84 11.62 -16.21
CA ILE A 779 8.84 12.47 -17.41
C ILE A 779 10.22 12.54 -18.05
N LYS A 780 11.33 12.48 -17.31
CA LYS A 780 12.68 12.46 -17.89
C LYS A 780 12.95 11.15 -18.64
N PHE A 781 12.73 10.01 -18.01
CA PHE A 781 13.27 8.73 -18.48
C PHE A 781 12.28 7.83 -19.25
N SER A 782 10.97 7.96 -19.05
CA SER A 782 9.99 7.09 -19.72
C SER A 782 9.49 7.66 -21.05
N ARG A 783 9.26 6.84 -22.08
CA ARG A 783 8.74 7.34 -23.38
C ARG A 783 7.34 7.95 -23.22
N PHE A 784 7.04 8.99 -24.00
CA PHE A 784 5.75 9.68 -23.98
C PHE A 784 4.57 8.71 -24.13
N GLU A 785 4.63 7.82 -25.12
CA GLU A 785 3.57 6.85 -25.41
C GLU A 785 3.36 5.87 -24.24
N THR A 786 4.43 5.58 -23.49
CA THR A 786 4.36 4.68 -22.33
C THR A 786 3.70 5.37 -21.15
N ILE A 787 4.06 6.63 -20.87
CA ILE A 787 3.44 7.43 -19.80
C ILE A 787 1.93 7.48 -20.01
N ILE A 788 1.49 7.88 -21.20
CA ILE A 788 0.05 8.06 -21.51
C ILE A 788 -0.73 6.75 -21.51
N LYS A 789 -0.11 5.65 -21.95
CA LYS A 789 -0.77 4.35 -22.05
C LYS A 789 -0.88 3.63 -20.70
N ASN A 790 0.18 3.73 -19.89
CA ASN A 790 0.32 2.90 -18.70
C ASN A 790 -0.05 3.63 -17.42
N GLN A 791 0.11 4.96 -17.33
CA GLN A 791 -0.07 5.70 -16.08
C GLN A 791 -1.44 6.43 -16.02
N ASN A 792 -1.84 6.82 -14.82
CA ASN A 792 -3.10 7.53 -14.61
C ASN A 792 -3.02 9.00 -15.09
N ASN A 793 -3.52 9.24 -16.31
CA ASN A 793 -3.47 10.55 -16.97
C ASN A 793 -4.20 11.67 -16.19
N ASN A 794 -5.27 11.35 -15.47
CA ASN A 794 -6.01 12.35 -14.68
C ASN A 794 -5.19 12.83 -13.48
N LEU A 795 -4.52 11.90 -12.79
CA LEU A 795 -3.65 12.25 -11.65
C LEU A 795 -2.38 12.96 -12.11
N LEU A 796 -1.79 12.55 -13.25
CA LEU A 796 -0.67 13.26 -13.87
C LEU A 796 -1.04 14.70 -14.20
N LYS A 797 -2.18 14.88 -14.89
CA LYS A 797 -2.72 16.20 -15.21
C LYS A 797 -2.85 17.06 -13.95
N LYS A 798 -3.53 16.56 -12.92
CA LYS A 798 -3.75 17.28 -11.66
C LYS A 798 -2.44 17.70 -10.97
N ALA A 799 -1.44 16.81 -10.92
CA ALA A 799 -0.16 17.11 -10.29
C ALA A 799 0.65 18.18 -11.04
N ILE A 800 0.52 18.21 -12.36
CA ILE A 800 1.12 19.26 -13.20
C ILE A 800 0.38 20.59 -12.95
N GLU A 801 -0.95 20.60 -12.99
CA GLU A 801 -1.76 21.82 -12.91
C GLU A 801 -1.62 22.57 -11.58
N ILE A 802 -1.49 21.84 -10.47
CA ILE A 802 -1.42 22.40 -9.11
C ILE A 802 -0.02 22.90 -8.77
N ASN A 803 1.05 22.33 -9.36
CA ASN A 803 2.43 22.64 -8.97
C ASN A 803 2.95 23.93 -9.65
N PRO A 804 3.13 25.05 -8.92
CA PRO A 804 3.58 26.31 -9.52
C PRO A 804 5.00 26.25 -10.07
N GLN A 805 5.83 25.35 -9.53
CA GLN A 805 7.23 25.16 -9.88
C GLN A 805 7.44 24.10 -10.97
N PHE A 806 6.38 23.54 -11.54
CA PHE A 806 6.49 22.45 -12.51
C PHE A 806 7.41 22.79 -13.69
N LEU A 807 7.39 24.03 -14.19
CA LEU A 807 8.26 24.44 -15.30
C LEU A 807 9.76 24.36 -14.95
N SER A 808 10.11 24.47 -13.68
CA SER A 808 11.49 24.38 -13.15
C SER A 808 11.89 22.97 -12.70
N LEU A 809 10.91 22.07 -12.58
CA LEU A 809 11.07 20.70 -12.07
C LEU A 809 11.90 19.81 -13.02
N ILE A 810 11.81 20.08 -14.33
CA ILE A 810 12.56 19.37 -15.36
C ILE A 810 13.54 20.34 -16.01
N LYS A 811 14.74 20.42 -15.45
CA LYS A 811 15.84 21.16 -16.05
C LYS A 811 16.33 20.46 -17.32
N ASN A 812 16.55 21.24 -18.38
CA ASN A 812 17.33 20.79 -19.52
C ASN A 812 18.78 20.61 -19.04
N ALA A 813 19.22 19.36 -18.95
CA ALA A 813 20.55 18.97 -18.49
C ALA A 813 21.15 17.94 -19.47
N ASP A 814 22.49 17.84 -19.48
CA ASP A 814 23.23 16.81 -20.23
C ASP A 814 22.93 16.75 -21.75
N GLY A 815 22.61 17.90 -22.37
CA GLY A 815 22.32 17.99 -23.80
C GLY A 815 20.97 17.39 -24.23
N LEU A 816 20.13 16.95 -23.28
CA LEU A 816 18.78 16.47 -23.52
C LEU A 816 17.77 17.60 -23.37
N ASN A 817 17.10 17.97 -24.46
CA ASN A 817 16.01 18.94 -24.45
C ASN A 817 14.67 18.24 -24.23
N TYR A 818 14.03 18.48 -23.08
CA TYR A 818 12.73 17.89 -22.74
C TYR A 818 11.53 18.72 -23.22
N PHE A 819 11.77 19.90 -23.79
CA PHE A 819 10.74 20.83 -24.26
C PHE A 819 9.68 20.12 -25.10
N GLY A 820 10.08 19.45 -26.19
CA GLY A 820 9.14 18.80 -27.10
C GLY A 820 8.32 17.65 -26.49
N LYS A 821 8.78 17.06 -25.38
CA LYS A 821 8.06 16.01 -24.66
C LYS A 821 7.06 16.60 -23.67
N ILE A 822 7.47 17.65 -22.96
CA ILE A 822 6.63 18.38 -22.00
C ILE A 822 5.49 19.09 -22.73
N THR A 823 5.76 19.76 -23.85
CA THR A 823 4.73 20.45 -24.64
C THR A 823 3.70 19.47 -25.22
N LYS A 824 4.13 18.31 -25.74
CA LYS A 824 3.22 17.23 -26.14
C LYS A 824 2.36 16.69 -24.98
N LEU A 825 2.92 16.60 -23.77
CA LEU A 825 2.16 16.24 -22.57
C LEU A 825 1.08 17.29 -22.27
N PHE A 826 1.43 18.57 -22.33
CA PHE A 826 0.47 19.66 -22.10
C PHE A 826 -0.68 19.63 -23.10
N GLU A 827 -0.38 19.46 -24.38
CA GLU A 827 -1.36 19.39 -25.47
C GLU A 827 -2.32 18.18 -25.30
N LEU A 828 -1.78 16.98 -25.05
CA LEU A 828 -2.58 15.76 -25.00
C LEU A 828 -3.41 15.66 -23.70
N LEU A 829 -2.83 16.03 -22.56
CA LEU A 829 -3.54 16.05 -21.27
C LEU A 829 -4.47 17.27 -21.14
N LYS A 830 -4.35 18.25 -22.05
CA LYS A 830 -5.06 19.54 -21.98
C LYS A 830 -4.85 20.22 -20.63
N VAL A 831 -3.58 20.38 -20.26
CA VAL A 831 -3.17 20.99 -18.98
C VAL A 831 -3.56 22.46 -18.94
N LYS A 832 -4.08 22.89 -17.79
CA LYS A 832 -4.37 24.28 -17.41
C LYS A 832 -3.79 24.56 -16.03
N PHE A 833 -2.62 25.19 -15.97
CA PHE A 833 -1.98 25.54 -14.71
C PHE A 833 -2.86 26.46 -13.86
N GLU A 834 -3.08 26.10 -12.59
CA GLU A 834 -3.82 26.91 -11.62
C GLU A 834 -3.00 28.12 -11.19
N LYS A 835 -1.68 27.92 -11.03
CA LYS A 835 -0.70 28.95 -10.69
C LYS A 835 0.65 28.60 -11.31
N LEU A 836 1.43 29.61 -11.69
CA LEU A 836 2.80 29.48 -12.17
C LEU A 836 3.73 30.41 -11.41
N ASP A 837 4.97 29.98 -11.22
CA ASP A 837 6.04 30.88 -10.79
C ASP A 837 6.51 31.76 -11.96
N ASN A 838 7.04 32.94 -11.62
CA ASN A 838 7.57 33.85 -12.64
C ASN A 838 8.71 33.18 -13.43
N PRO A 839 8.80 33.44 -14.76
CA PRO A 839 9.80 32.79 -15.60
C PRO A 839 11.21 33.21 -15.19
N THR A 840 12.11 32.22 -15.15
CA THR A 840 13.55 32.39 -15.03
C THR A 840 14.20 32.23 -16.41
N GLU A 841 15.49 32.51 -16.55
CA GLU A 841 16.20 32.28 -17.83
C GLU A 841 16.05 30.83 -18.32
N GLU A 842 16.05 29.86 -17.40
CA GLU A 842 15.90 28.43 -17.73
C GLU A 842 14.47 28.04 -18.14
N THR A 843 13.45 28.65 -17.52
CA THR A 843 12.03 28.27 -17.72
C THR A 843 11.30 29.10 -18.75
N LYS A 844 11.94 30.16 -19.28
CA LYS A 844 11.32 31.12 -20.20
C LYS A 844 10.71 30.47 -21.45
N GLU A 845 11.40 29.55 -22.09
CA GLU A 845 10.91 28.89 -23.31
C GLU A 845 9.60 28.11 -23.06
N LEU A 846 9.54 27.35 -21.96
CA LEU A 846 8.32 26.62 -21.55
C LEU A 846 7.20 27.57 -21.11
N PHE A 847 7.54 28.64 -20.40
CA PHE A 847 6.58 29.66 -19.98
C PHE A 847 5.95 30.34 -21.21
N ASP A 848 6.77 30.74 -22.18
CA ASP A 848 6.31 31.33 -23.45
C ASP A 848 5.43 30.34 -24.22
N PHE A 849 5.75 29.03 -24.21
CA PHE A 849 4.87 28.01 -24.79
C PHE A 849 3.51 27.96 -24.07
N VAL A 850 3.52 27.95 -22.74
CA VAL A 850 2.29 27.94 -21.93
C VAL A 850 1.44 29.17 -22.20
N TYR A 851 2.06 30.34 -22.28
CA TYR A 851 1.40 31.61 -22.56
C TYR A 851 0.81 31.66 -23.98
N ASN A 852 1.57 31.26 -25.00
CA ASN A 852 1.14 31.33 -26.39
C ASN A 852 0.10 30.27 -26.79
N ASN A 853 0.04 29.15 -26.06
CA ASN A 853 -0.89 28.03 -26.34
C ASN A 853 -1.98 27.87 -25.28
N ASN A 854 -2.21 28.89 -24.47
CA ASN A 854 -3.31 28.96 -23.51
C ASN A 854 -3.28 27.83 -22.46
N HIS A 855 -2.13 27.35 -22.00
CA HIS A 855 -2.02 26.26 -21.03
C HIS A 855 -2.15 26.70 -19.56
N TYR A 856 -2.69 27.88 -19.30
CA TYR A 856 -2.97 28.41 -17.96
C TYR A 856 -4.47 28.58 -17.77
N GLU A 857 -4.93 28.43 -16.52
CA GLU A 857 -6.33 28.66 -16.18
C GLU A 857 -6.65 30.16 -16.17
N ILE A 858 -7.86 30.52 -16.62
CA ILE A 858 -8.39 31.88 -16.54
C ILE A 858 -8.87 32.15 -15.11
N ASN A 859 -7.92 32.59 -14.28
CA ASN A 859 -8.14 33.09 -12.94
C ASN A 859 -7.40 34.42 -12.72
N VAL A 860 -7.73 35.13 -11.64
CA VAL A 860 -7.20 36.47 -11.37
C VAL A 860 -5.66 36.47 -11.32
N GLY A 861 -5.05 35.50 -10.64
CA GLY A 861 -3.60 35.43 -10.46
C GLY A 861 -2.84 35.23 -11.77
N ASN A 862 -3.27 34.26 -12.59
CA ASN A 862 -2.64 33.97 -13.87
C ASN A 862 -2.82 35.10 -14.88
N ILE A 863 -4.01 35.71 -14.99
CA ILE A 863 -4.21 36.82 -15.93
C ILE A 863 -3.37 38.03 -15.53
N ILE A 864 -3.31 38.37 -14.24
CA ILE A 864 -2.40 39.43 -13.75
C ILE A 864 -0.96 39.09 -14.11
N GLN A 865 -0.49 37.86 -13.82
CA GLN A 865 0.89 37.48 -14.13
C GLN A 865 1.19 37.57 -15.63
N MET A 866 0.33 37.01 -16.49
CA MET A 866 0.52 37.02 -17.94
C MET A 866 0.46 38.44 -18.51
N PHE A 867 -0.38 39.30 -17.93
CA PHE A 867 -0.47 40.71 -18.29
C PHE A 867 0.77 41.49 -17.84
N GLU A 868 1.15 41.41 -16.56
CA GLU A 868 2.27 42.15 -15.96
C GLU A 868 3.62 41.80 -16.58
N LEU A 869 3.86 40.52 -16.91
CA LEU A 869 5.13 40.08 -17.51
C LEU A 869 5.27 40.45 -18.99
N ASN A 870 4.17 40.75 -19.68
CA ASN A 870 4.16 41.00 -21.13
C ASN A 870 3.66 42.39 -21.51
N ARG A 871 3.29 43.24 -20.54
CA ARG A 871 2.86 44.62 -20.79
C ARG A 871 4.05 45.56 -20.99
N GLU A 872 3.84 46.58 -21.82
CA GLU A 872 4.79 47.67 -22.01
C GLU A 872 4.39 48.95 -21.25
N ASP A 873 3.12 49.06 -20.83
CA ASP A 873 2.53 50.27 -20.23
C ASP A 873 1.91 50.05 -18.83
N GLU A 874 1.93 51.08 -17.99
CA GLU A 874 1.24 51.11 -16.68
C GLU A 874 -0.25 51.45 -16.86
N GLY A 875 -1.11 50.42 -16.85
CA GLY A 875 -2.57 50.55 -16.86
C GLY A 875 -3.22 50.23 -15.50
N LEU A 876 -4.39 50.82 -15.22
CA LEU A 876 -5.19 50.56 -14.01
C LEU A 876 -6.04 49.27 -14.18
N PHE A 877 -5.37 48.12 -14.24
CA PHE A 877 -5.96 46.80 -14.48
C PHE A 877 -7.09 46.43 -13.50
N ASP A 878 -7.04 46.92 -12.26
CA ASP A 878 -8.04 46.60 -11.24
C ASP A 878 -9.39 47.29 -11.48
N SER A 879 -9.39 48.51 -12.04
CA SER A 879 -10.62 49.32 -12.22
C SER A 879 -11.24 49.25 -13.61
N SER A 880 -10.43 48.92 -14.63
CA SER A 880 -10.81 48.85 -16.04
C SER A 880 -10.11 47.68 -16.74
N ASN A 881 -10.38 46.48 -16.25
CA ASN A 881 -9.65 45.26 -16.56
C ASN A 881 -9.68 44.93 -18.06
N TYR A 882 -10.88 44.85 -18.63
CA TYR A 882 -11.06 44.41 -20.00
C TYR A 882 -10.49 45.44 -20.97
N SER A 883 -10.76 46.73 -20.77
CA SER A 883 -10.17 47.84 -21.53
C SER A 883 -8.65 47.83 -21.49
N THR A 884 -8.08 47.65 -20.29
CA THR A 884 -6.62 47.63 -20.10
C THR A 884 -5.98 46.44 -20.84
N ILE A 885 -6.62 45.27 -20.83
CA ILE A 885 -6.15 44.11 -21.60
C ILE A 885 -6.29 44.33 -23.11
N GLN A 886 -7.43 44.82 -23.60
CA GLN A 886 -7.67 45.01 -25.03
C GLN A 886 -6.74 46.05 -25.67
N LYS A 887 -6.35 47.08 -24.91
CA LYS A 887 -5.40 48.11 -25.36
C LYS A 887 -3.94 47.69 -25.27
N SER A 888 -3.66 46.59 -24.58
CA SER A 888 -2.29 46.09 -24.47
C SER A 888 -1.79 45.46 -25.77
N ASN A 889 -0.48 45.37 -25.92
CA ASN A 889 0.16 44.61 -27.01
C ASN A 889 0.17 43.08 -26.76
N CYS A 890 -0.51 42.59 -25.71
CA CYS A 890 -0.52 41.18 -25.29
C CYS A 890 -1.46 40.31 -26.15
N LYS A 891 -1.15 40.17 -27.45
CA LYS A 891 -2.00 39.44 -28.42
C LYS A 891 -2.41 38.02 -27.99
N PRO A 892 -1.53 37.17 -27.43
CA PRO A 892 -1.92 35.83 -26.99
C PRO A 892 -2.99 35.86 -25.90
N LEU A 893 -2.84 36.74 -24.90
CA LEU A 893 -3.80 36.94 -23.82
C LEU A 893 -5.16 37.41 -24.33
N ILE A 894 -5.15 38.43 -25.22
CA ILE A 894 -6.36 38.98 -25.82
C ILE A 894 -7.13 37.89 -26.59
N ASN A 895 -6.41 37.12 -27.42
CA ASN A 895 -7.02 36.03 -28.18
C ASN A 895 -7.60 34.95 -27.24
N TYR A 896 -6.90 34.59 -26.17
CA TYR A 896 -7.38 33.57 -25.24
C TYR A 896 -8.65 34.01 -24.52
N ILE A 897 -8.67 35.25 -24.02
CA ILE A 897 -9.84 35.82 -23.35
C ILE A 897 -11.04 35.90 -24.29
N ASN A 898 -10.82 36.30 -25.55
CA ASN A 898 -11.91 36.39 -26.53
C ASN A 898 -12.49 34.99 -26.87
N ILE A 899 -11.65 33.95 -26.94
CA ILE A 899 -12.10 32.56 -27.14
C ILE A 899 -12.87 32.02 -25.92
N GLU A 900 -12.41 32.32 -24.71
CA GLU A 900 -12.99 31.83 -23.44
C GLU A 900 -13.72 32.95 -22.67
N ILE A 901 -14.47 33.78 -23.39
CA ILE A 901 -15.01 35.03 -22.84
C ILE A 901 -15.94 34.84 -21.65
N ASN A 902 -16.77 33.78 -21.67
CA ASN A 902 -17.67 33.43 -20.56
C ASN A 902 -16.89 33.11 -19.29
N THR A 903 -15.82 32.32 -19.43
CA THR A 903 -14.94 31.92 -18.33
C THR A 903 -14.23 33.14 -17.76
N TYR A 904 -13.69 34.01 -18.61
CA TYR A 904 -13.08 35.28 -18.20
C TYR A 904 -14.05 36.18 -17.43
N VAL A 905 -15.25 36.42 -17.97
CA VAL A 905 -16.21 37.32 -17.32
C VAL A 905 -16.61 36.78 -15.96
N LYS A 906 -16.93 35.48 -15.88
CA LYS A 906 -17.37 34.83 -14.64
C LYS A 906 -16.26 34.74 -13.58
N ASN A 907 -15.04 34.37 -13.97
CA ASN A 907 -13.97 34.09 -13.02
C ASN A 907 -13.14 35.32 -12.65
N ILE A 908 -13.20 36.39 -13.45
CA ILE A 908 -12.32 37.55 -13.31
C ILE A 908 -13.13 38.84 -13.31
N TYR A 909 -13.75 39.21 -14.43
CA TYR A 909 -14.42 40.51 -14.58
C TYR A 909 -15.43 40.78 -13.45
N LEU A 910 -16.31 39.80 -13.17
CA LEU A 910 -17.33 39.93 -12.13
C LEU A 910 -16.75 39.80 -10.71
N LYS A 911 -15.68 39.03 -10.51
CA LYS A 911 -15.05 38.81 -9.19
C LYS A 911 -14.12 39.95 -8.73
N LEU A 912 -13.59 40.75 -9.65
CA LEU A 912 -12.75 41.90 -9.31
C LEU A 912 -13.64 43.06 -8.85
N ASP A 913 -13.86 43.21 -7.55
CA ASP A 913 -14.72 44.27 -6.98
C ASP A 913 -14.43 45.70 -7.48
N PRO A 914 -13.17 46.12 -7.71
CA PRO A 914 -12.89 47.47 -8.20
C PRO A 914 -13.24 47.68 -9.68
N ASN A 915 -13.48 46.62 -10.45
CA ASN A 915 -13.66 46.69 -11.91
C ASN A 915 -15.05 47.24 -12.28
N LYS A 916 -15.18 48.57 -12.33
CA LYS A 916 -16.45 49.27 -12.57
C LYS A 916 -16.39 50.28 -13.71
N PHE A 917 -15.20 50.64 -14.18
CA PHE A 917 -14.97 51.78 -15.06
C PHE A 917 -14.32 51.35 -16.37
N GLU A 918 -14.93 50.40 -17.08
CA GLU A 918 -14.48 50.06 -18.43
C GLU A 918 -14.69 51.23 -19.38
N GLU A 919 -13.78 51.42 -20.32
CA GLU A 919 -13.99 52.40 -21.37
C GLU A 919 -15.12 51.97 -22.29
N GLU A 920 -15.91 52.95 -22.74
CA GLU A 920 -17.13 52.72 -23.49
C GLU A 920 -16.91 51.82 -24.73
N GLU A 921 -15.89 52.08 -25.54
CA GLU A 921 -15.59 51.28 -26.74
C GLU A 921 -15.33 49.80 -26.40
N SER A 922 -14.60 49.55 -25.30
CA SER A 922 -14.31 48.17 -24.86
C SER A 922 -15.55 47.50 -24.29
N LEU A 923 -16.36 48.23 -23.52
CA LEU A 923 -17.63 47.75 -22.98
C LEU A 923 -18.60 47.38 -24.11
N ILE A 924 -18.72 48.22 -25.14
CA ILE A 924 -19.53 47.93 -26.34
C ILE A 924 -19.04 46.66 -27.02
N ASN A 925 -17.72 46.50 -27.21
CA ASN A 925 -17.14 45.29 -27.80
C ASN A 925 -17.47 44.04 -26.97
N LEU A 926 -17.39 44.12 -25.64
CA LEU A 926 -17.72 43.04 -24.72
C LEU A 926 -19.20 42.65 -24.79
N LEU A 927 -20.11 43.64 -24.73
CA LEU A 927 -21.56 43.42 -24.80
C LEU A 927 -22.01 42.89 -26.17
N ASN A 928 -21.34 43.31 -27.25
CA ASN A 928 -21.58 42.81 -28.60
C ASN A 928 -20.90 41.47 -28.90
N HIS A 929 -20.11 40.91 -27.98
CA HIS A 929 -19.42 39.64 -28.20
C HIS A 929 -20.44 38.50 -28.41
N LYS A 930 -20.32 37.78 -29.52
CA LYS A 930 -21.34 36.80 -29.95
C LYS A 930 -21.42 35.59 -29.02
N GLU A 931 -20.29 35.16 -28.48
CA GLU A 931 -20.19 33.95 -27.65
C GLU A 931 -20.44 34.21 -26.16
N LEU A 932 -20.54 35.48 -25.74
CA LEU A 932 -20.79 35.83 -24.34
C LEU A 932 -22.27 35.62 -24.00
N ASP A 933 -22.53 34.87 -22.94
CA ASP A 933 -23.87 34.50 -22.47
C ASP A 933 -24.68 35.74 -22.08
N PHE A 934 -25.96 35.76 -22.46
CA PHE A 934 -26.86 36.88 -22.18
C PHE A 934 -26.94 37.23 -20.69
N LYS A 935 -26.95 36.22 -19.81
CA LYS A 935 -26.97 36.44 -18.36
C LYS A 935 -25.72 37.18 -17.87
N LEU A 936 -24.53 36.76 -18.33
CA LEU A 936 -23.28 37.43 -17.96
C LEU A 936 -23.22 38.87 -18.49
N LYS A 937 -23.85 39.15 -19.64
CA LYS A 937 -23.99 40.53 -20.13
C LYS A 937 -24.86 41.39 -19.22
N CYS A 938 -25.95 40.83 -18.68
CA CYS A 938 -26.77 41.51 -17.69
C CYS A 938 -25.96 41.78 -16.41
N ASP A 939 -25.25 40.77 -15.90
CA ASP A 939 -24.39 40.91 -14.72
C ASP A 939 -23.29 41.99 -14.91
N ILE A 940 -22.74 42.12 -16.12
CA ILE A 940 -21.80 43.21 -16.48
C ILE A 940 -22.50 44.58 -16.41
N ILE A 941 -23.70 44.70 -16.99
CA ILE A 941 -24.45 45.95 -17.04
C ILE A 941 -24.83 46.43 -15.63
N GLU A 942 -25.26 45.53 -14.75
CA GLU A 942 -25.56 45.85 -13.35
C GLU A 942 -24.31 46.39 -12.61
N LYS A 943 -23.13 45.80 -12.90
CA LYS A 943 -21.87 46.13 -12.22
C LYS A 943 -21.22 47.43 -12.71
N VAL A 944 -21.26 47.71 -14.00
CA VAL A 944 -20.49 48.81 -14.62
C VAL A 944 -21.09 50.17 -14.30
N GLU A 945 -20.26 51.20 -14.08
CA GLU A 945 -20.70 52.58 -13.86
C GLU A 945 -20.64 53.43 -15.14
N THR A 946 -19.88 52.99 -16.15
CA THR A 946 -19.79 53.62 -17.48
C THR A 946 -21.13 53.61 -18.19
N LYS A 947 -21.55 54.78 -18.70
CA LYS A 947 -22.76 54.93 -19.52
C LYS A 947 -22.44 54.80 -21.01
N ILE A 948 -23.33 54.18 -21.75
CA ILE A 948 -23.32 54.13 -23.22
C ILE A 948 -23.85 55.47 -23.75
N PHE A 949 -23.04 56.16 -24.55
CA PHE A 949 -23.31 57.45 -25.16
C PHE A 949 -24.25 57.33 -26.36
N ASP A 950 -24.04 56.31 -27.20
CA ASP A 950 -24.87 55.97 -28.37
C ASP A 950 -25.35 54.51 -28.28
N ILE A 951 -26.64 54.31 -28.02
CA ILE A 951 -27.21 52.97 -27.82
C ILE A 951 -27.29 52.18 -29.15
N SER A 952 -27.20 52.85 -30.31
CA SER A 952 -27.27 52.21 -31.62
C SER A 952 -26.07 51.28 -31.88
N ASP A 953 -24.95 51.51 -31.17
CA ASP A 953 -23.77 50.65 -31.22
C ASP A 953 -24.01 49.26 -30.59
N ILE A 954 -25.07 49.10 -29.78
CA ILE A 954 -25.45 47.81 -29.18
C ILE A 954 -26.34 47.04 -30.15
N LYS A 955 -25.92 45.85 -30.58
CA LYS A 955 -26.61 45.10 -31.63
C LYS A 955 -27.87 44.35 -31.18
N SER A 956 -27.97 44.03 -29.88
CA SER A 956 -29.08 43.23 -29.35
C SER A 956 -30.18 44.11 -28.76
N LYS A 957 -31.37 44.08 -29.35
CA LYS A 957 -32.58 44.74 -28.82
C LYS A 957 -32.81 44.46 -27.34
N THR A 958 -32.71 43.20 -26.92
CA THR A 958 -32.93 42.81 -25.52
C THR A 958 -31.90 43.41 -24.56
N LEU A 959 -30.65 43.60 -25.00
CA LEU A 959 -29.62 44.24 -24.16
C LEU A 959 -29.82 45.75 -24.08
N LYS A 960 -30.35 46.38 -25.14
CA LYS A 960 -30.75 47.78 -25.09
C LYS A 960 -31.79 48.01 -23.99
N GLY A 961 -32.79 47.14 -23.88
CA GLY A 961 -33.79 47.17 -22.80
C GLY A 961 -33.15 47.09 -21.40
N VAL A 962 -32.25 46.13 -21.18
CA VAL A 962 -31.50 46.00 -19.90
C VAL A 962 -30.66 47.23 -19.57
N LEU A 963 -29.97 47.82 -20.57
CA LEU A 963 -29.18 49.04 -20.39
C LEU A 963 -30.05 50.24 -19.99
N LEU A 964 -31.26 50.33 -20.53
CA LEU A 964 -32.25 51.36 -20.19
C LEU A 964 -32.79 51.17 -18.77
N ASP A 965 -33.18 49.95 -18.42
CA ASP A 965 -33.66 49.58 -17.08
C ASP A 965 -32.63 49.91 -15.98
N GLU A 966 -31.35 49.62 -16.22
CA GLU A 966 -30.26 49.88 -15.27
C GLU A 966 -29.70 51.33 -15.32
N ASN A 967 -30.34 52.24 -16.09
CA ASN A 967 -29.92 53.64 -16.25
C ASN A 967 -28.46 53.80 -16.73
N LYS A 968 -27.99 52.88 -17.59
CA LYS A 968 -26.63 52.86 -18.15
C LYS A 968 -26.54 53.49 -19.55
N VAL A 969 -27.56 54.19 -19.99
CA VAL A 969 -27.59 54.91 -21.27
C VAL A 969 -27.59 56.41 -21.03
N SER A 970 -26.89 57.16 -21.87
CA SER A 970 -26.91 58.62 -21.84
C SER A 970 -28.30 59.13 -22.26
N PRO A 971 -28.92 60.02 -21.47
CA PRO A 971 -30.27 60.51 -21.71
C PRO A 971 -30.30 61.50 -22.88
N LYS A 972 -30.41 60.96 -24.09
CA LYS A 972 -30.54 61.72 -25.34
C LYS A 972 -31.74 61.25 -26.15
N TRP A 973 -32.34 62.17 -26.90
CA TRP A 973 -33.44 61.82 -27.79
C TRP A 973 -33.05 60.82 -28.88
N SER A 974 -31.80 60.86 -29.38
CA SER A 974 -31.31 59.88 -30.35
C SER A 974 -31.36 58.45 -29.81
N ASN A 975 -30.99 58.23 -28.54
CA ASN A 975 -30.97 56.91 -27.92
C ASN A 975 -32.39 56.39 -27.62
N VAL A 976 -33.26 57.26 -27.11
CA VAL A 976 -34.67 56.94 -26.85
C VAL A 976 -35.38 56.51 -28.14
N VAL A 977 -35.12 57.25 -29.22
CA VAL A 977 -35.75 57.01 -30.52
C VAL A 977 -35.18 55.78 -31.23
N ASP A 978 -33.87 55.54 -31.13
CA ASP A 978 -33.24 54.32 -31.65
C ASP A 978 -33.87 53.06 -31.03
N TYR A 979 -33.99 53.03 -29.70
CA TYR A 979 -34.64 51.91 -29.00
C TYR A 979 -36.13 51.77 -29.37
N TYR A 980 -36.84 52.89 -29.49
CA TYR A 980 -38.24 52.90 -29.93
C TYR A 980 -38.43 52.29 -31.33
N ILE A 981 -37.49 52.53 -32.26
CA ILE A 981 -37.52 51.95 -33.61
C ILE A 981 -37.32 50.42 -33.54
N ASP A 982 -36.37 49.95 -32.72
CA ASP A 982 -36.16 48.51 -32.50
C ASP A 982 -37.37 47.82 -31.84
N CYS A 983 -38.16 48.57 -31.07
CA CYS A 983 -39.39 48.11 -30.43
C CYS A 983 -40.63 48.24 -31.32
N ASP A 984 -40.47 48.06 -32.64
CA ASP A 984 -41.57 48.12 -33.62
C ASP A 984 -42.40 49.41 -33.49
N LYS A 985 -41.75 50.52 -33.11
CA LYS A 985 -42.37 51.82 -32.87
C LYS A 985 -43.41 51.80 -31.73
N THR A 986 -43.14 51.04 -30.67
CA THR A 986 -43.93 51.02 -29.44
C THR A 986 -43.12 51.55 -28.25
N ILE A 987 -43.80 52.21 -27.31
CA ILE A 987 -43.22 52.62 -26.02
C ILE A 987 -43.54 51.50 -25.04
N ASP A 988 -42.58 50.61 -24.83
CA ASP A 988 -42.68 49.45 -23.94
C ASP A 988 -42.32 49.82 -22.49
N GLU A 989 -42.38 48.83 -21.58
CA GLU A 989 -42.14 49.04 -20.15
C GLU A 989 -40.70 49.47 -19.84
N ASP A 990 -39.71 49.00 -20.59
CA ASP A 990 -38.28 49.33 -20.39
C ASP A 990 -38.04 50.81 -20.71
N LEU A 991 -38.59 51.29 -21.83
CA LEU A 991 -38.52 52.70 -22.20
C LEU A 991 -39.27 53.58 -21.22
N ILE A 992 -40.43 53.13 -20.73
CA ILE A 992 -41.21 53.84 -19.70
C ILE A 992 -40.39 53.98 -18.41
N ARG A 993 -39.76 52.91 -17.95
CA ARG A 993 -38.92 52.92 -16.75
C ARG A 993 -37.75 53.89 -16.91
N PHE A 994 -37.05 53.84 -18.04
CA PHE A 994 -35.95 54.74 -18.33
C PHE A 994 -36.37 56.22 -18.32
N LEU A 995 -37.47 56.56 -18.99
CA LEU A 995 -37.99 57.94 -19.05
C LEU A 995 -38.48 58.45 -17.69
N ASN A 996 -38.81 57.57 -16.75
CA ASN A 996 -39.22 57.93 -15.40
C ASN A 996 -38.06 58.20 -14.43
N PHE A 997 -36.80 57.91 -14.80
CA PHE A 997 -35.65 58.28 -13.96
C PHE A 997 -35.45 59.79 -13.90
N GLU A 998 -35.23 60.31 -12.68
CA GLU A 998 -35.06 61.75 -12.43
C GLU A 998 -33.94 62.39 -13.24
N ASN A 999 -32.78 61.74 -13.32
CA ASN A 999 -31.68 62.23 -14.14
C ASN A 999 -31.99 62.20 -15.64
N VAL A 1000 -32.87 61.31 -16.10
CA VAL A 1000 -33.18 61.14 -17.52
C VAL A 1000 -34.15 62.21 -17.99
N TYR A 1001 -35.32 62.37 -17.36
CA TYR A 1001 -36.30 63.35 -17.82
C TYR A 1001 -35.79 64.79 -17.68
N ASN A 1002 -34.96 65.08 -16.68
CA ASN A 1002 -34.37 66.42 -16.51
C ASN A 1002 -33.37 66.73 -17.62
N GLU A 1003 -32.47 65.80 -17.95
CA GLU A 1003 -31.51 65.95 -19.06
C GLU A 1003 -32.23 66.05 -20.42
N LEU A 1004 -33.18 65.15 -20.69
CA LEU A 1004 -33.97 65.18 -21.93
C LEU A 1004 -34.76 66.48 -22.10
N SER A 1005 -35.21 67.10 -21.00
CA SER A 1005 -35.90 68.39 -21.05
C SER A 1005 -34.98 69.56 -21.47
N ASN A 1006 -33.66 69.43 -21.28
CA ASN A 1006 -32.69 70.42 -21.73
C ASN A 1006 -32.36 70.27 -23.23
N GLU A 1007 -32.65 69.13 -23.84
CA GLU A 1007 -32.43 68.85 -25.26
C GLU A 1007 -33.72 69.01 -26.07
N LYS A 1008 -33.70 69.83 -27.13
CA LYS A 1008 -34.86 69.96 -28.02
C LYS A 1008 -35.01 68.72 -28.91
N MET A 1009 -36.17 68.08 -28.87
CA MET A 1009 -36.49 66.97 -29.77
C MET A 1009 -36.48 67.39 -31.25
N ILE A 1010 -35.89 66.56 -32.11
CA ILE A 1010 -35.83 66.79 -33.56
C ILE A 1010 -37.24 66.84 -34.16
N PHE A 1011 -37.54 67.91 -34.91
CA PHE A 1011 -38.88 68.12 -35.47
C PHE A 1011 -39.20 67.16 -36.62
N LYS A 1012 -38.27 66.98 -37.56
CA LYS A 1012 -38.43 66.13 -38.75
C LYS A 1012 -37.09 65.50 -39.13
N SER A 1013 -37.10 64.21 -39.44
CA SER A 1013 -35.97 63.45 -39.98
C SER A 1013 -36.39 62.78 -41.29
N GLU A 1014 -35.45 62.56 -42.21
CA GLU A 1014 -35.70 61.80 -43.45
C GLU A 1014 -35.83 60.29 -43.18
N SER A 1015 -35.19 59.79 -42.13
CA SER A 1015 -35.12 58.36 -41.79
C SER A 1015 -36.08 57.93 -40.68
N ILE A 1016 -36.55 58.87 -39.84
CA ILE A 1016 -37.30 58.56 -38.63
C ILE A 1016 -38.60 59.35 -38.57
N ASP A 1017 -39.70 58.65 -38.33
CA ASP A 1017 -41.01 59.25 -38.11
C ASP A 1017 -41.18 59.75 -36.67
N TYR A 1018 -40.56 60.91 -36.42
CA TYR A 1018 -40.70 61.62 -35.15
C TYR A 1018 -42.15 62.08 -34.87
N ALA A 1019 -43.02 62.16 -35.88
CA ALA A 1019 -44.41 62.58 -35.68
C ALA A 1019 -45.20 61.50 -34.93
N SER A 1020 -45.04 60.24 -35.35
CA SER A 1020 -45.61 59.07 -34.69
C SER A 1020 -45.01 58.85 -33.29
N PHE A 1021 -43.69 59.00 -33.13
CA PHE A 1021 -43.05 58.88 -31.82
C PHE A 1021 -43.62 59.88 -30.80
N ARG A 1022 -43.73 61.16 -31.17
CA ARG A 1022 -44.32 62.20 -30.31
C ARG A 1022 -45.77 61.90 -29.96
N GLU A 1023 -46.54 61.40 -30.90
CA GLU A 1023 -47.94 61.05 -30.67
C GLU A 1023 -48.06 59.93 -29.65
N ASN A 1024 -47.28 58.86 -29.79
CA ASN A 1024 -47.24 57.77 -28.83
C ASN A 1024 -46.72 58.22 -27.45
N LEU A 1025 -45.75 59.14 -27.40
CA LEU A 1025 -45.27 59.71 -26.14
C LEU A 1025 -46.35 60.53 -25.43
N LEU A 1026 -47.11 61.34 -26.17
CA LEU A 1026 -48.27 62.07 -25.63
C LEU A 1026 -49.34 61.11 -25.10
N LEU A 1027 -49.57 59.98 -25.77
CA LEU A 1027 -50.57 58.99 -25.41
C LEU A 1027 -50.07 57.94 -24.38
N CYS A 1028 -48.89 58.13 -23.78
CA CYS A 1028 -48.30 57.16 -22.88
C CYS A 1028 -48.80 57.29 -21.42
N ASN A 1029 -49.60 56.34 -20.95
CA ASN A 1029 -50.05 56.28 -19.55
C ASN A 1029 -48.97 55.83 -18.55
N GLY A 1030 -47.94 55.11 -18.99
CA GLY A 1030 -46.91 54.58 -18.08
C GLY A 1030 -45.96 55.62 -17.49
N LEU A 1031 -45.84 56.80 -18.09
CA LEU A 1031 -45.02 57.89 -17.54
C LEU A 1031 -45.62 58.47 -16.26
N SER A 1032 -44.80 58.71 -15.25
CA SER A 1032 -45.18 59.51 -14.08
C SER A 1032 -45.57 60.93 -14.48
N TYR A 1033 -46.39 61.60 -13.67
CA TYR A 1033 -46.81 62.97 -13.96
C TYR A 1033 -45.62 63.94 -14.04
N GLU A 1034 -44.62 63.76 -13.16
CA GLU A 1034 -43.40 64.57 -13.13
C GLU A 1034 -42.59 64.40 -14.42
N SER A 1035 -42.30 63.14 -14.81
CA SER A 1035 -41.60 62.86 -16.07
C SER A 1035 -42.39 63.40 -17.27
N TYR A 1036 -43.69 63.12 -17.34
CA TYR A 1036 -44.57 63.54 -18.42
C TYR A 1036 -44.60 65.07 -18.57
N SER A 1037 -44.81 65.81 -17.48
CA SER A 1037 -44.86 67.27 -17.54
C SER A 1037 -43.51 67.91 -17.89
N ILE A 1038 -42.40 67.42 -17.32
CA ILE A 1038 -41.05 67.99 -17.53
C ILE A 1038 -40.56 67.72 -18.96
N ILE A 1039 -40.68 66.49 -19.44
CA ILE A 1039 -40.27 66.10 -20.80
C ILE A 1039 -41.03 66.92 -21.84
N LEU A 1040 -42.35 67.05 -21.65
CA LEU A 1040 -43.22 67.67 -22.63
C LEU A 1040 -43.11 69.19 -22.66
N LYS A 1041 -42.75 69.83 -21.54
CA LYS A 1041 -42.62 71.28 -21.40
C LYS A 1041 -41.72 71.94 -22.45
N SER A 1042 -40.62 71.29 -22.83
CA SER A 1042 -39.62 71.80 -23.76
C SER A 1042 -39.62 71.13 -25.14
N SER A 1043 -40.35 70.01 -25.28
CA SER A 1043 -40.14 69.06 -26.39
C SER A 1043 -41.32 68.90 -27.36
N ILE A 1044 -42.54 69.38 -27.04
CA ILE A 1044 -43.73 69.13 -27.88
C ILE A 1044 -44.53 70.39 -28.22
N TYR A 1045 -45.07 70.40 -29.45
CA TYR A 1045 -45.89 71.47 -30.06
C TYR A 1045 -47.39 71.19 -29.90
N SER A 1046 -48.19 72.25 -30.05
CA SER A 1046 -49.66 72.16 -29.99
C SER A 1046 -50.25 71.18 -31.01
N ARG A 1047 -51.25 70.37 -30.63
CA ARG A 1047 -51.86 69.33 -31.48
C ARG A 1047 -53.34 69.61 -31.77
N GLY A 1048 -53.71 69.53 -33.05
CA GLY A 1048 -55.09 69.75 -33.53
C GLY A 1048 -56.05 68.58 -33.33
N ILE A 1049 -55.53 67.35 -33.47
CA ILE A 1049 -56.28 66.10 -33.36
C ILE A 1049 -55.38 65.13 -32.58
N LEU A 1050 -55.91 64.53 -31.51
CA LEU A 1050 -55.22 63.54 -30.70
C LEU A 1050 -56.27 62.63 -30.01
N PRO A 1051 -56.19 61.30 -30.12
CA PRO A 1051 -57.13 60.37 -29.48
C PRO A 1051 -56.72 60.07 -28.04
N PHE A 1052 -57.06 60.96 -27.10
CA PHE A 1052 -56.65 60.88 -25.68
C PHE A 1052 -57.72 60.28 -24.75
N GLU A 1053 -58.71 59.57 -25.28
CA GLU A 1053 -59.87 59.04 -24.53
C GLU A 1053 -59.45 58.06 -23.42
N ASN A 1054 -58.32 57.36 -23.63
CA ASN A 1054 -57.79 56.36 -22.72
C ASN A 1054 -56.69 56.90 -21.79
N LEU A 1055 -56.36 58.19 -21.83
CA LEU A 1055 -55.33 58.77 -20.97
C LEU A 1055 -55.84 59.03 -19.54
N ASN A 1056 -54.93 59.00 -18.57
CA ASN A 1056 -55.24 59.40 -17.20
C ASN A 1056 -55.61 60.89 -17.12
N GLU A 1057 -56.54 61.22 -16.21
CA GLU A 1057 -57.14 62.55 -16.09
C GLU A 1057 -56.12 63.67 -15.85
N ASP A 1058 -55.11 63.44 -15.01
CA ASP A 1058 -54.01 64.38 -14.73
C ASP A 1058 -53.21 64.77 -15.97
N LYS A 1059 -52.96 63.81 -16.87
CA LYS A 1059 -52.30 64.05 -18.15
C LYS A 1059 -53.21 64.78 -19.12
N VAL A 1060 -54.49 64.46 -19.16
CA VAL A 1060 -55.47 65.16 -20.00
C VAL A 1060 -55.63 66.62 -19.55
N ILE A 1061 -55.59 66.90 -18.25
CA ILE A 1061 -55.53 68.27 -17.72
C ILE A 1061 -54.29 68.98 -18.29
N TYR A 1062 -53.09 68.38 -18.16
CA TYR A 1062 -51.85 68.97 -18.69
C TYR A 1062 -51.92 69.21 -20.21
N LEU A 1063 -52.46 68.25 -20.96
CA LEU A 1063 -52.66 68.38 -22.41
C LEU A 1063 -53.64 69.52 -22.73
N THR A 1064 -54.73 69.66 -21.99
CA THR A 1064 -55.74 70.69 -22.20
C THR A 1064 -55.18 72.09 -21.96
N GLU A 1065 -54.33 72.25 -20.95
CA GLU A 1065 -53.70 73.54 -20.64
C GLU A 1065 -52.64 73.93 -21.68
N PHE A 1066 -51.73 73.00 -22.03
CA PHE A 1066 -50.48 73.34 -22.73
C PHE A 1066 -50.37 72.82 -24.17
N VAL A 1067 -51.08 71.76 -24.57
CA VAL A 1067 -50.80 71.04 -25.83
C VAL A 1067 -51.98 71.04 -26.81
N LEU A 1068 -53.21 70.75 -26.37
CA LEU A 1068 -54.36 70.60 -27.27
C LEU A 1068 -54.74 71.94 -27.88
N ASN A 1069 -55.01 71.97 -29.18
CA ASN A 1069 -55.68 73.09 -29.83
C ASN A 1069 -57.19 72.98 -29.66
N THR A 1070 -57.86 74.13 -29.65
CA THR A 1070 -59.31 74.22 -29.61
C THR A 1070 -59.92 73.84 -30.96
N THR A 1071 -60.28 72.57 -31.11
CA THR A 1071 -60.94 71.99 -32.28
C THR A 1071 -62.21 71.27 -31.83
N LYS A 1072 -63.18 71.11 -32.74
CA LYS A 1072 -64.42 70.37 -32.44
C LYS A 1072 -64.12 68.95 -31.94
N SER A 1073 -63.20 68.24 -32.60
CA SER A 1073 -62.80 66.89 -32.20
C SER A 1073 -62.27 66.84 -30.76
N ASN A 1074 -61.33 67.71 -30.39
CA ASN A 1074 -60.78 67.71 -29.03
C ASN A 1074 -61.84 68.14 -28.00
N TYR A 1075 -62.72 69.06 -28.35
CA TYR A 1075 -63.82 69.50 -27.49
C TYR A 1075 -64.81 68.37 -27.20
N ASP A 1076 -65.29 67.69 -28.25
CA ASP A 1076 -66.25 66.61 -28.13
C ASP A 1076 -65.67 65.46 -27.29
N LEU A 1077 -64.39 65.10 -27.51
CA LEU A 1077 -63.69 64.08 -26.72
C LEU A 1077 -63.51 64.46 -25.25
N LEU A 1078 -63.16 65.72 -24.96
CA LEU A 1078 -63.10 66.19 -23.57
C LEU A 1078 -64.47 66.18 -22.91
N ARG A 1079 -65.52 66.60 -23.63
CA ARG A 1079 -66.89 66.63 -23.10
C ARG A 1079 -67.43 65.23 -22.81
N GLU A 1080 -67.14 64.27 -23.68
CA GLU A 1080 -67.59 62.88 -23.56
C GLU A 1080 -66.84 62.10 -22.48
N HIS A 1081 -65.51 62.25 -22.41
CA HIS A 1081 -64.66 61.38 -21.57
C HIS A 1081 -64.03 62.08 -20.34
N PHE A 1082 -63.92 63.41 -20.31
CA PHE A 1082 -63.25 64.18 -19.25
C PHE A 1082 -64.05 65.44 -18.85
N PRO A 1083 -65.25 65.26 -18.26
CA PRO A 1083 -66.19 66.35 -18.02
C PRO A 1083 -65.58 67.45 -17.15
N GLY A 1084 -65.67 68.70 -17.61
CA GLY A 1084 -65.10 69.89 -16.97
C GLY A 1084 -63.82 70.39 -17.65
N ASN A 1085 -63.04 69.51 -18.30
CA ASN A 1085 -61.86 69.94 -19.05
C ASN A 1085 -62.23 70.61 -20.38
N HIS A 1086 -63.39 70.30 -20.95
CA HIS A 1086 -63.95 71.01 -22.11
C HIS A 1086 -64.22 72.49 -21.79
N ILE A 1087 -64.67 72.79 -20.56
CA ILE A 1087 -64.80 74.17 -20.07
C ILE A 1087 -63.42 74.82 -19.94
N THR A 1088 -62.42 74.15 -19.39
CA THR A 1088 -61.05 74.69 -19.30
C THR A 1088 -60.48 75.02 -20.68
N LEU A 1089 -60.73 74.18 -21.69
CA LEU A 1089 -60.37 74.45 -23.08
C LEU A 1089 -61.10 75.70 -23.61
N ILE A 1090 -62.40 75.82 -23.30
CA ILE A 1090 -63.22 76.99 -23.66
C ILE A 1090 -62.67 78.26 -23.01
N GLU A 1091 -62.37 78.25 -21.71
CA GLU A 1091 -61.85 79.41 -20.99
C GLU A 1091 -60.55 79.93 -21.59
N ARG A 1092 -59.67 79.01 -22.03
CA ARG A 1092 -58.35 79.35 -22.60
C ARG A 1092 -58.45 80.04 -23.96
N ASP A 1093 -59.37 79.60 -24.83
CA ASP A 1093 -59.52 80.07 -26.22
C ASP A 1093 -60.91 80.69 -26.49
N PHE A 1094 -61.54 81.29 -25.47
CA PHE A 1094 -62.95 81.69 -25.50
C PHE A 1094 -63.36 82.51 -26.73
N LYS A 1095 -62.50 83.42 -27.19
CA LYS A 1095 -62.73 84.23 -28.39
C LYS A 1095 -62.98 83.39 -29.65
N LYS A 1096 -62.18 82.33 -29.86
CA LYS A 1096 -62.32 81.45 -31.04
C LYS A 1096 -63.64 80.70 -31.02
N ILE A 1097 -64.14 80.38 -29.83
CA ILE A 1097 -65.39 79.63 -29.65
C ILE A 1097 -66.60 80.53 -29.88
N ILE A 1098 -66.55 81.80 -29.43
CA ILE A 1098 -67.61 82.77 -29.72
C ILE A 1098 -67.78 83.03 -31.22
N GLU A 1099 -66.70 82.99 -32.00
CA GLU A 1099 -66.76 83.13 -33.46
C GLU A 1099 -67.41 81.92 -34.15
N LYS A 1100 -67.47 80.76 -33.45
CA LYS A 1100 -67.94 79.46 -33.98
C LYS A 1100 -68.92 78.78 -33.02
N THR A 1101 -69.85 79.53 -32.41
CA THR A 1101 -70.79 79.01 -31.40
C THR A 1101 -71.67 77.86 -31.90
N THR A 1102 -71.85 77.72 -33.21
CA THR A 1102 -72.61 76.60 -33.81
C THR A 1102 -71.82 75.29 -33.87
N GLU A 1103 -70.49 75.32 -33.74
CA GLU A 1103 -69.64 74.13 -33.78
C GLU A 1103 -69.48 73.45 -32.41
N PHE A 1104 -69.66 74.20 -31.31
CA PHE A 1104 -69.45 73.76 -29.94
C PHE A 1104 -70.77 73.82 -29.16
N GLU A 1105 -71.37 72.65 -28.90
CA GLU A 1105 -72.61 72.55 -28.14
C GLU A 1105 -72.34 72.79 -26.65
N THR A 1106 -73.09 73.70 -26.04
CA THR A 1106 -73.07 73.98 -24.60
C THR A 1106 -74.48 73.76 -24.04
N ASP A 1107 -74.60 73.00 -22.95
CA ASP A 1107 -75.86 72.88 -22.20
C ASP A 1107 -76.05 74.06 -21.21
N GLU A 1108 -77.14 74.04 -20.44
CA GLU A 1108 -77.46 75.13 -19.50
C GLU A 1108 -76.41 75.26 -18.37
N ASP A 1109 -75.85 74.14 -17.91
CA ASP A 1109 -74.82 74.12 -16.87
C ASP A 1109 -73.50 74.69 -17.41
N ASP A 1110 -73.09 74.29 -18.61
CA ASP A 1110 -71.93 74.85 -19.32
C ASP A 1110 -72.09 76.38 -19.48
N ILE A 1111 -73.25 76.85 -19.96
CA ILE A 1111 -73.54 78.28 -20.15
C ILE A 1111 -73.40 79.02 -18.82
N LEU A 1112 -73.97 78.49 -17.74
CA LEU A 1112 -73.92 79.12 -16.43
C LEU A 1112 -72.49 79.21 -15.89
N ILE A 1113 -71.68 78.15 -16.05
CA ILE A 1113 -70.27 78.14 -15.65
C ILE A 1113 -69.47 79.19 -16.45
N LEU A 1114 -69.69 79.29 -17.77
CA LEU A 1114 -69.02 80.26 -18.63
C LEU A 1114 -69.39 81.71 -18.28
N LEU A 1115 -70.67 81.98 -17.99
CA LEU A 1115 -71.12 83.31 -17.55
C LEU A 1115 -70.57 83.67 -16.16
N LYS A 1116 -70.35 82.69 -15.29
CA LYS A 1116 -69.72 82.87 -13.96
C LYS A 1116 -68.19 82.97 -14.02
N SER A 1117 -67.53 82.37 -15.01
CA SER A 1117 -66.06 82.26 -15.08
C SER A 1117 -65.33 83.60 -14.99
N GLU A 1118 -64.41 83.75 -14.04
CA GLU A 1118 -63.58 84.96 -13.90
C GLU A 1118 -62.49 85.06 -14.98
N LYS A 1119 -62.14 83.95 -15.64
CA LYS A 1119 -61.11 83.93 -16.70
C LYS A 1119 -61.58 84.59 -17.99
N ILE A 1120 -62.90 84.70 -18.18
CA ILE A 1120 -63.51 85.24 -19.39
C ILE A 1120 -63.81 86.73 -19.20
N ASN A 1121 -63.29 87.56 -20.10
CA ASN A 1121 -63.54 89.00 -20.11
C ASN A 1121 -65.04 89.31 -20.30
N ILE A 1122 -65.56 90.29 -19.55
CA ILE A 1122 -66.97 90.71 -19.60
C ILE A 1122 -67.44 91.10 -21.01
N ASN A 1123 -66.58 91.67 -21.86
CA ASN A 1123 -66.92 91.99 -23.25
C ASN A 1123 -67.25 90.75 -24.06
N TYR A 1124 -66.48 89.68 -23.88
CA TYR A 1124 -66.73 88.41 -24.55
C TYR A 1124 -67.97 87.72 -23.98
N LYS A 1125 -68.21 87.80 -22.67
CA LYS A 1125 -69.48 87.31 -22.08
C LYS A 1125 -70.68 88.04 -22.67
N PHE A 1126 -70.59 89.36 -22.80
CA PHE A 1126 -71.65 90.17 -23.38
C PHE A 1126 -71.92 89.80 -24.85
N GLU A 1127 -70.86 89.59 -25.65
CA GLU A 1127 -71.01 89.09 -27.02
C GLU A 1127 -71.63 87.68 -27.04
N TYR A 1128 -71.20 86.78 -26.16
CA TYR A 1128 -71.75 85.43 -26.04
C TYR A 1128 -73.24 85.45 -25.70
N ILE A 1129 -73.67 86.29 -24.75
CA ILE A 1129 -75.08 86.48 -24.38
C ILE A 1129 -75.93 86.88 -25.60
N SER A 1130 -75.44 87.77 -26.47
CA SER A 1130 -76.18 88.19 -27.66
C SER A 1130 -76.48 87.03 -28.63
N LYS A 1131 -75.67 85.97 -28.59
CA LYS A 1131 -75.77 84.76 -29.42
C LYS A 1131 -76.56 83.63 -28.74
N LEU A 1132 -76.92 83.76 -27.46
CA LEU A 1132 -77.71 82.76 -26.74
C LEU A 1132 -79.15 82.70 -27.27
N SER A 1133 -79.76 81.52 -27.13
CA SER A 1133 -81.19 81.34 -27.31
C SER A 1133 -81.94 82.10 -26.23
N LYS A 1134 -82.87 82.96 -26.64
CA LYS A 1134 -83.68 83.79 -25.73
C LYS A 1134 -84.55 82.93 -24.84
N GLN A 1135 -84.92 81.74 -25.31
CA GLN A 1135 -85.70 80.76 -24.55
C GLN A 1135 -84.92 80.23 -23.33
N ILE A 1136 -83.61 79.99 -23.46
CA ILE A 1136 -82.75 79.54 -22.34
C ILE A 1136 -82.70 80.62 -21.23
N ILE A 1137 -82.66 81.90 -21.63
CA ILE A 1137 -82.68 83.02 -20.69
C ILE A 1137 -84.05 83.16 -20.01
N ILE A 1138 -85.14 82.78 -20.67
CA ILE A 1138 -86.49 82.84 -20.09
C ILE A 1138 -86.71 81.68 -19.11
N ASP A 1139 -86.27 80.47 -19.48
CA ASP A 1139 -86.58 79.23 -18.76
C ASP A 1139 -85.69 79.01 -17.52
N ASN A 1140 -84.49 79.60 -17.48
CA ASN A 1140 -83.52 79.41 -16.40
C ASN A 1140 -83.25 80.73 -15.64
N ASP A 1141 -83.81 80.84 -14.43
CA ASP A 1141 -83.72 82.04 -13.58
C ASP A 1141 -82.27 82.42 -13.23
N ASP A 1142 -81.37 81.44 -13.04
CA ASP A 1142 -79.97 81.70 -12.70
C ASP A 1142 -79.19 82.28 -13.88
N ILE A 1143 -79.44 81.77 -15.09
CA ILE A 1143 -78.90 82.33 -16.34
C ILE A 1143 -79.49 83.74 -16.56
N ALA A 1144 -80.81 83.89 -16.42
CA ALA A 1144 -81.49 85.19 -16.55
C ALA A 1144 -80.88 86.25 -15.63
N LYS A 1145 -80.70 85.89 -14.35
CA LYS A 1145 -80.11 86.76 -13.34
C LYS A 1145 -78.68 87.13 -13.72
N LYS A 1146 -77.84 86.16 -14.10
CA LYS A 1146 -76.44 86.44 -14.48
C LYS A 1146 -76.32 87.27 -15.75
N VAL A 1147 -77.18 87.02 -16.74
CA VAL A 1147 -77.30 87.85 -17.95
C VAL A 1147 -77.65 89.29 -17.56
N GLY A 1148 -78.64 89.46 -16.70
CA GLY A 1148 -79.02 90.76 -16.16
C GLY A 1148 -77.85 91.47 -15.47
N GLU A 1149 -77.16 90.79 -14.55
CA GLU A 1149 -76.00 91.36 -13.84
C GLU A 1149 -74.89 91.80 -14.82
N ILE A 1150 -74.63 91.03 -15.88
CA ILE A 1150 -73.64 91.36 -16.90
C ILE A 1150 -74.08 92.60 -17.72
N ILE A 1151 -75.36 92.69 -18.07
CA ILE A 1151 -75.92 93.85 -18.80
C ILE A 1151 -75.87 95.11 -17.94
N VAL A 1152 -76.30 95.02 -16.67
CA VAL A 1152 -76.29 96.16 -15.73
C VAL A 1152 -74.86 96.61 -15.45
N SER A 1153 -73.92 95.68 -15.23
CA SER A 1153 -72.52 96.04 -14.96
C SER A 1153 -71.80 96.63 -16.16
N LYS A 1154 -72.15 96.22 -17.39
CA LYS A 1154 -71.59 96.80 -18.62
C LYS A 1154 -72.29 98.11 -19.02
N CYS A 1155 -73.51 98.36 -18.54
CA CYS A 1155 -74.33 99.52 -18.91
C CYS A 1155 -74.60 99.63 -20.43
N GLU A 1156 -74.65 98.51 -21.15
CA GLU A 1156 -74.97 98.45 -22.58
C GLU A 1156 -76.19 97.53 -22.81
N ILE A 1157 -77.08 97.89 -23.73
CA ILE A 1157 -78.27 97.10 -24.04
C ILE A 1157 -77.98 95.96 -25.02
N ILE A 1158 -78.65 94.83 -24.82
CA ILE A 1158 -78.80 93.78 -25.82
C ILE A 1158 -80.26 93.80 -26.31
N GLU A 1159 -80.48 93.78 -27.61
CA GLU A 1159 -81.84 93.79 -28.17
C GLU A 1159 -82.58 92.50 -27.77
N PHE A 1160 -83.56 92.64 -26.89
CA PHE A 1160 -84.36 91.55 -26.35
C PHE A 1160 -85.85 91.85 -26.50
N GLU A 1161 -86.63 90.79 -26.74
CA GLU A 1161 -88.08 90.88 -26.68
C GLU A 1161 -88.55 91.18 -25.25
N PHE A 1162 -89.72 91.80 -25.13
CA PHE A 1162 -90.27 92.19 -23.85
C PHE A 1162 -90.31 91.03 -22.84
N ASN A 1163 -90.68 89.82 -23.27
CA ASN A 1163 -90.76 88.65 -22.38
C ASN A 1163 -89.40 88.26 -21.78
N THR A 1164 -88.31 88.39 -22.56
CA THR A 1164 -86.95 88.12 -22.08
C THR A 1164 -86.51 89.20 -21.09
N ILE A 1165 -86.76 90.48 -21.40
CA ILE A 1165 -86.49 91.58 -20.48
C ILE A 1165 -87.29 91.40 -19.19
N GLU A 1166 -88.56 91.03 -19.29
CA GLU A 1166 -89.43 90.77 -18.15
C GLU A 1166 -88.91 89.61 -17.29
N SER A 1167 -88.44 88.53 -17.89
CA SER A 1167 -87.83 87.41 -17.15
C SER A 1167 -86.56 87.85 -16.41
N ILE A 1168 -85.67 88.59 -17.08
CA ILE A 1168 -84.44 89.12 -16.46
C ILE A 1168 -84.77 90.10 -15.30
N VAL A 1169 -85.78 90.96 -15.46
CA VAL A 1169 -86.22 91.86 -14.37
C VAL A 1169 -86.81 91.06 -13.21
N LYS A 1170 -87.57 89.99 -13.47
CA LYS A 1170 -88.16 89.15 -12.44
C LYS A 1170 -87.11 88.38 -11.65
N SER A 1171 -86.06 87.89 -12.32
CA SER A 1171 -85.01 87.07 -11.70
C SER A 1171 -84.08 87.85 -10.77
N PHE A 1172 -84.03 89.19 -10.86
CA PHE A 1172 -83.28 89.99 -9.90
C PHE A 1172 -83.91 89.94 -8.50
N ASP A 1173 -83.06 89.87 -7.47
CA ASP A 1173 -83.50 90.01 -6.08
C ASP A 1173 -83.57 91.49 -5.64
N SER A 1174 -82.62 92.31 -6.14
CA SER A 1174 -82.45 93.68 -5.68
C SER A 1174 -83.39 94.64 -6.41
N THR A 1175 -84.01 95.55 -5.66
CA THR A 1175 -84.82 96.62 -6.24
C THR A 1175 -83.98 97.57 -7.10
N GLU A 1176 -82.71 97.77 -6.74
CA GLU A 1176 -81.78 98.62 -7.47
C GLU A 1176 -81.51 98.07 -8.88
N ASP A 1177 -81.14 96.80 -9.01
CA ASP A 1177 -80.81 96.19 -10.31
C ASP A 1177 -82.04 96.14 -11.22
N LYS A 1178 -83.24 95.87 -10.66
CA LYS A 1178 -84.51 95.97 -11.41
C LYS A 1178 -84.71 97.36 -11.98
N VAL A 1179 -84.56 98.40 -11.16
CA VAL A 1179 -84.75 99.78 -11.61
C VAL A 1179 -83.67 100.19 -12.60
N CYS A 1180 -82.41 99.81 -12.37
CA CYS A 1180 -81.30 100.10 -13.27
C CYS A 1180 -81.50 99.45 -14.65
N LEU A 1181 -81.90 98.17 -14.71
CA LEU A 1181 -82.19 97.51 -15.98
C LEU A 1181 -83.39 98.16 -16.69
N ILE A 1182 -84.47 98.47 -15.96
CA ILE A 1182 -85.64 99.15 -16.55
C ILE A 1182 -85.26 100.55 -17.07
N ASN A 1183 -84.43 101.30 -16.34
CA ASN A 1183 -83.91 102.59 -16.78
C ASN A 1183 -83.07 102.46 -18.06
N LEU A 1184 -82.27 101.40 -18.16
CA LEU A 1184 -81.43 101.12 -19.32
C LEU A 1184 -82.27 100.83 -20.58
N TYR A 1185 -83.33 100.02 -20.44
CA TYR A 1185 -84.26 99.69 -21.53
C TYR A 1185 -85.41 100.72 -21.72
N PHE A 1186 -85.44 101.80 -20.95
CA PHE A 1186 -86.62 102.68 -20.85
C PHE A 1186 -87.03 103.34 -22.18
N THR A 1187 -86.07 103.61 -23.07
CA THR A 1187 -86.35 104.21 -24.39
C THR A 1187 -86.97 103.20 -25.35
N GLU A 1188 -86.54 101.95 -25.30
CA GLU A 1188 -86.96 100.86 -26.19
C GLU A 1188 -88.32 100.28 -25.83
N LEU A 1189 -88.75 100.46 -24.58
CA LEU A 1189 -90.01 99.91 -24.08
C LEU A 1189 -91.21 100.83 -24.38
N SER A 1190 -92.33 100.21 -24.78
CA SER A 1190 -93.62 100.89 -24.89
C SER A 1190 -94.11 101.38 -23.52
N ASN A 1191 -95.00 102.38 -23.50
CA ASN A 1191 -95.56 102.86 -22.24
C ASN A 1191 -96.25 101.76 -21.43
N GLU A 1192 -96.95 100.83 -22.09
CA GLU A 1192 -97.60 99.69 -21.43
C GLU A 1192 -96.59 98.72 -20.82
N SER A 1193 -95.52 98.41 -21.56
CA SER A 1193 -94.40 97.58 -21.12
C SER A 1193 -93.67 98.19 -19.91
N ILE A 1194 -93.39 99.51 -19.95
CA ILE A 1194 -92.76 100.23 -18.83
C ILE A 1194 -93.65 100.19 -17.60
N ILE A 1195 -94.95 100.46 -17.76
CA ILE A 1195 -95.90 100.39 -16.63
C ILE A 1195 -95.92 98.98 -16.04
N SER A 1196 -95.94 97.94 -16.87
CA SER A 1196 -95.94 96.55 -16.42
C SER A 1196 -94.69 96.24 -15.58
N LEU A 1197 -93.50 96.54 -16.10
CA LEU A 1197 -92.24 96.27 -15.40
C LEU A 1197 -92.11 97.10 -14.12
N VAL A 1198 -92.45 98.39 -14.16
CA VAL A 1198 -92.35 99.28 -12.98
C VAL A 1198 -93.32 98.85 -11.88
N LYS A 1199 -94.55 98.42 -12.22
CA LYS A 1199 -95.49 97.83 -11.24
C LYS A 1199 -94.94 96.56 -10.60
N GLY A 1200 -94.17 95.78 -11.35
CA GLY A 1200 -93.53 94.54 -10.89
C GLY A 1200 -92.33 94.72 -9.96
N ILE A 1201 -91.84 95.96 -9.76
CA ILE A 1201 -90.64 96.21 -8.94
C ILE A 1201 -90.92 96.03 -7.44
N ALA A 1202 -91.81 96.85 -6.89
CA ALA A 1202 -92.24 96.79 -5.49
C ALA A 1202 -93.50 97.65 -5.27
N TYR A 1203 -94.13 97.50 -4.10
CA TYR A 1203 -95.40 98.16 -3.75
C TYR A 1203 -95.42 99.67 -4.06
N TYR A 1204 -94.42 100.45 -3.62
CA TYR A 1204 -94.42 101.89 -3.87
C TYR A 1204 -94.31 102.28 -5.35
N TYR A 1205 -93.68 101.44 -6.20
CA TYR A 1205 -93.57 101.70 -7.64
C TYR A 1205 -94.88 101.44 -8.38
N SER A 1206 -95.71 100.49 -7.92
CA SER A 1206 -97.03 100.27 -8.51
C SER A 1206 -97.99 101.43 -8.24
N GLU A 1207 -97.84 102.09 -7.09
CA GLU A 1207 -98.60 103.27 -6.67
C GLU A 1207 -98.35 104.52 -7.55
N LEU A 1208 -97.29 104.55 -8.38
CA LEU A 1208 -97.03 105.65 -9.34
C LEU A 1208 -98.13 105.80 -10.40
N PHE A 1209 -98.90 104.74 -10.63
CA PHE A 1209 -99.94 104.68 -11.65
C PHE A 1209 -101.35 104.61 -11.05
N VAL A 1210 -101.51 104.97 -9.77
CA VAL A 1210 -102.81 105.02 -9.06
C VAL A 1210 -103.26 106.47 -8.89
N LYS A 1211 -104.53 106.73 -9.21
CA LYS A 1211 -105.07 108.09 -9.29
C LYS A 1211 -105.01 108.84 -7.96
N GLN A 1212 -104.55 110.08 -7.99
CA GLN A 1212 -104.35 110.99 -6.83
C GLN A 1212 -103.31 110.54 -5.79
N HIS A 1213 -102.63 109.41 -5.99
CA HIS A 1213 -101.61 108.97 -5.05
C HIS A 1213 -100.31 109.77 -5.19
N ARG A 1214 -99.59 109.84 -4.08
CA ARG A 1214 -98.30 110.55 -3.99
C ARG A 1214 -97.23 109.65 -3.36
N PRO A 1215 -96.83 108.55 -4.03
CA PRO A 1215 -95.87 107.59 -3.49
C PRO A 1215 -94.51 108.23 -3.23
N ILE A 1216 -93.79 107.64 -2.28
CA ILE A 1216 -92.54 108.18 -1.77
C ILE A 1216 -91.42 107.16 -2.02
N PHE A 1217 -90.33 107.62 -2.61
CA PHE A 1217 -89.14 106.83 -2.96
C PHE A 1217 -87.93 107.36 -2.21
N ARG A 1218 -86.91 106.51 -2.02
CA ARG A 1218 -85.61 107.01 -1.54
C ARG A 1218 -84.97 107.88 -2.62
N ASP A 1219 -84.38 109.00 -2.19
CA ASP A 1219 -83.62 109.88 -3.06
C ASP A 1219 -82.25 109.27 -3.41
N ASN A 1220 -82.25 108.35 -4.37
CA ASN A 1220 -81.05 107.78 -4.96
C ASN A 1220 -81.07 107.95 -6.48
N SER A 1221 -79.89 107.80 -7.10
CA SER A 1221 -79.68 108.10 -8.52
C SER A 1221 -80.62 107.32 -9.44
N TYR A 1222 -80.79 106.01 -9.20
CA TYR A 1222 -81.60 105.16 -10.06
C TYR A 1222 -83.11 105.49 -9.97
N ASN A 1223 -83.63 105.83 -8.78
CA ASN A 1223 -85.03 106.26 -8.67
C ASN A 1223 -85.25 107.66 -9.23
N LYS A 1224 -84.30 108.59 -9.03
CA LYS A 1224 -84.35 109.91 -9.66
C LYS A 1224 -84.42 109.78 -11.17
N GLU A 1225 -83.56 108.93 -11.74
CA GLU A 1225 -83.52 108.70 -13.18
C GLU A 1225 -84.84 108.08 -13.68
N LEU A 1226 -85.36 107.06 -13.00
CA LEU A 1226 -86.63 106.43 -13.35
C LEU A 1226 -87.78 107.44 -13.31
N LEU A 1227 -87.91 108.20 -12.23
CA LEU A 1227 -88.98 109.19 -12.07
C LEU A 1227 -88.86 110.33 -13.08
N THR A 1228 -87.65 110.80 -13.38
CA THR A 1228 -87.40 111.81 -14.43
C THR A 1228 -87.84 111.29 -15.79
N LYS A 1229 -87.46 110.05 -16.12
CA LYS A 1229 -87.84 109.40 -17.38
C LYS A 1229 -89.36 109.19 -17.45
N LEU A 1230 -90.01 108.77 -16.36
CA LEU A 1230 -91.46 108.63 -16.27
C LEU A 1230 -92.20 109.97 -16.42
N GLU A 1231 -91.69 111.06 -15.81
CA GLU A 1231 -92.27 112.40 -15.96
C GLU A 1231 -92.16 112.90 -17.40
N SER A 1232 -91.00 112.68 -18.04
CA SER A 1232 -90.75 113.08 -19.43
C SER A 1232 -91.69 112.41 -20.45
N LYS A 1233 -92.10 111.15 -20.22
CA LYS A 1233 -93.09 110.44 -21.04
C LYS A 1233 -94.54 110.74 -20.62
N GLY A 1234 -94.74 111.62 -19.64
CA GLY A 1234 -96.06 111.97 -19.11
C GLY A 1234 -96.74 110.81 -18.37
N LEU A 1235 -95.98 109.84 -17.87
CA LEU A 1235 -96.51 108.70 -17.11
C LEU A 1235 -96.74 109.07 -15.63
N ILE A 1236 -96.00 110.06 -15.14
CA ILE A 1236 -96.25 110.73 -13.84
C ILE A 1236 -96.37 112.24 -14.07
N LYS A 1237 -97.05 112.94 -13.15
CA LYS A 1237 -97.34 114.37 -13.28
C LYS A 1237 -96.13 115.24 -13.00
N SER A 1238 -95.46 114.94 -11.89
CA SER A 1238 -94.30 115.66 -11.36
C SER A 1238 -93.73 114.90 -10.17
N PHE A 1239 -92.46 115.08 -9.85
CA PHE A 1239 -91.91 114.65 -8.57
C PHE A 1239 -91.02 115.74 -7.98
N ASP A 1240 -90.96 115.80 -6.66
CA ASP A 1240 -90.11 116.75 -5.94
C ASP A 1240 -89.62 116.11 -4.63
N ILE A 1241 -88.59 116.68 -4.02
CA ILE A 1241 -88.07 116.26 -2.73
C ILE A 1241 -89.20 116.36 -1.69
N ASP A 1242 -89.40 115.31 -0.90
CA ASP A 1242 -90.50 115.24 0.07
C ASP A 1242 -90.34 116.35 1.12
N LYS A 1243 -91.38 117.16 1.28
CA LYS A 1243 -91.36 118.30 2.21
C LYS A 1243 -91.12 117.89 3.68
N LYS A 1244 -91.41 116.64 4.05
CA LYS A 1244 -91.21 116.14 5.42
C LYS A 1244 -89.85 115.45 5.60
N ASP A 1245 -89.33 114.80 4.56
CA ASP A 1245 -88.07 114.09 4.61
C ASP A 1245 -87.25 114.36 3.34
N LYS A 1246 -86.18 115.14 3.47
CA LYS A 1246 -85.32 115.51 2.35
C LYS A 1246 -84.55 114.34 1.75
N THR A 1247 -84.55 113.17 2.40
CA THR A 1247 -83.96 111.93 1.86
C THR A 1247 -84.91 111.13 0.98
N LEU A 1248 -86.15 111.60 0.83
CA LEU A 1248 -87.17 110.94 0.04
C LEU A 1248 -87.69 111.85 -1.08
N ILE A 1249 -88.14 111.24 -2.17
CA ILE A 1249 -88.77 111.89 -3.31
C ILE A 1249 -90.24 111.53 -3.31
N ARG A 1250 -91.10 112.55 -3.34
CA ARG A 1250 -92.54 112.35 -3.51
C ARG A 1250 -92.92 112.57 -4.97
N ALA A 1251 -93.31 111.50 -5.65
CA ALA A 1251 -93.86 111.57 -6.99
C ALA A 1251 -95.37 111.78 -6.94
N VAL A 1252 -95.92 112.48 -7.92
CA VAL A 1252 -97.36 112.69 -8.10
C VAL A 1252 -97.78 111.91 -9.33
N ALA A 1253 -98.67 110.92 -9.15
CA ALA A 1253 -99.21 110.16 -10.26
C ALA A 1253 -99.96 111.08 -11.26
N ASN A 1254 -99.83 110.83 -12.57
CA ASN A 1254 -100.47 111.66 -13.62
C ASN A 1254 -101.95 111.38 -13.84
N TYR A 1255 -102.44 110.25 -13.31
CA TYR A 1255 -103.77 109.75 -13.60
C TYR A 1255 -104.79 110.14 -12.54
#